data_AF-A0AAD3HCH8-F1
#
_entry.id   AF-A0AAD3HCH8-F1
#
_cell.length_a   1.000
_cell.length_b   1.000
_cell.length_c   1.000
_cell.angle_alpha   90.00
_cell.angle_beta   90.00
_cell.angle_gamma   90.00
#
_symmetry.space_group_name_H-M   'P 1'
#
loop_
_entity.id
_entity.type
_entity.pdbx_description
1 polymer ?
#
loop_
_entity_poly.entity_id
_entity_poly.type
_entity_poly.pdbx_seq_one_letter_code
_entity_poly.pdbx_strand_id
1 'polypeptide(L)'
;MMRFRSKGKTSPHTKGNKASFSNNGGDNKVKKMSLTQHTRKHLVGAIATICIIVFCLPLDLNFHIAGLGAFKNTNRSHTEIELDDFNSKTQQSRGSSPFLIKGWRDKQHQLGYSTEKLLSSLSQEKFDQNFGNYTQYVKNQFVQPFEHKGEKCIAPAGSLQSIMKASEDNILFFTNDKESPDFLNHLRTLYEHPGYLNYPDATKSFHVFSLMVKGSYHGFHKHDEAHIQQVHGRKMWWLLPPETPTPPKDNPCNFLNRNSRIPNGKLMMILQEEGDTMFIPPNWWHATCALDDWTLAIGMQKGSPHKYEQKFDVIPQPYMKRNANGVSITEFEKKHPMPWKDSYNFFQHLSNCGITFNSANSDSWKWFNGDLNKYYNQLIASDSKRNPNDIKTYAVHRWLGKDRSTLTHYKLILDTIIAHTNGQNLNVLDAGCGLGAGLMWFETNGPKSMKLTGHTISTEQLKFINNLPEHKFDAVLKSYDDLEDYKDGFDVIYSIEAFIHSPNERKTLKNWSKALKENGIIVIIDDFLNVGVEKNDADIELFSKSWMANVLQSTGGLNDIAERFGLDLVLDRDLGSEHQVNKRNYRNKLPMIVPTEAKNHQGWLGSMMRQQLMIKGKITYRMIVFQKQGSKSVETMKFVDEQNSCASVPTVSPGQEVLKIDPIYAEHKTGADKTGGSSMKCISGWYCCGMGYTWWENINKNRTHNTRYLKLDKKLFGNYMDKMTEHLNKFYGQLPSDITGKFLDIGGTGSVSSGMRKVTSKFSHFSGPFDYWVLDADDAAKSVDNALHCDMSDCPIARDCEFDVTFSHTVLEHTPYPWKAFDEIARITKTGGLTMHVVPFSYQYHATPDDNFRFSHKALTSLLEDRGFSVLDVGYDICTKPENVLKNNVDEHFDTIWLTYVIGVKK
;
A
#
# COMPACT_ATOMS: atom_id res chain seq x y z
N MET A 1 11.22 62.82 -3.07
CA MET A 1 11.23 64.04 -3.91
C MET A 1 10.44 63.77 -5.19
N MET A 2 9.72 64.79 -5.72
CA MET A 2 9.13 64.94 -7.07
C MET A 2 8.62 63.66 -7.80
N ARG A 3 7.32 63.36 -7.94
CA ARG A 3 6.24 64.04 -8.73
C ARG A 3 6.62 64.45 -10.16
N PHE A 4 5.90 63.91 -11.16
CA PHE A 4 5.04 64.56 -12.18
C PHE A 4 4.81 63.53 -13.34
N ARG A 5 3.79 63.56 -14.20
CA ARG A 5 2.31 63.77 -14.19
C ARG A 5 1.84 63.51 -15.64
N SER A 6 0.55 63.26 -15.85
CA SER A 6 -0.06 62.82 -17.12
C SER A 6 -0.34 63.90 -18.18
N LYS A 7 -0.57 63.46 -19.44
CA LYS A 7 -1.58 63.89 -20.46
C LYS A 7 -1.17 63.31 -21.84
N GLY A 8 -2.02 63.08 -22.84
CA GLY A 8 -3.48 63.24 -22.98
C GLY A 8 -3.93 62.83 -24.41
N LYS A 9 -5.20 62.41 -24.58
CA LYS A 9 -5.76 61.85 -25.84
C LYS A 9 -5.85 62.86 -27.00
N THR A 10 -5.89 62.36 -28.25
CA THR A 10 -6.85 62.81 -29.29
C THR A 10 -7.01 61.75 -30.40
N SER A 11 -8.15 61.78 -31.09
CA SER A 11 -8.56 60.94 -32.24
C SER A 11 -9.21 61.85 -33.29
N PRO A 12 -9.26 61.52 -34.59
CA PRO A 12 -10.58 61.17 -35.15
C PRO A 12 -10.62 60.15 -36.33
N HIS A 13 -11.83 59.59 -36.49
CA HIS A 13 -12.44 58.83 -37.60
C HIS A 13 -12.08 59.25 -39.06
N THR A 14 -12.20 58.40 -40.11
CA THR A 14 -13.49 57.96 -40.73
C THR A 14 -13.32 57.03 -41.96
N LYS A 15 -14.33 56.14 -42.21
CA LYS A 15 -14.88 55.61 -43.51
C LYS A 15 -13.93 54.94 -44.55
N GLY A 16 -14.35 53.95 -45.37
CA GLY A 16 -15.61 53.20 -45.51
C GLY A 16 -15.75 52.51 -46.90
N ASN A 17 -16.77 51.64 -47.06
CA ASN A 17 -17.25 50.94 -48.29
C ASN A 17 -16.50 49.68 -48.79
N LYS A 18 -17.10 48.78 -49.61
CA LYS A 18 -18.44 48.11 -49.65
C LYS A 18 -18.57 47.34 -50.99
N ALA A 19 -19.02 46.08 -50.96
CA ALA A 19 -19.69 45.41 -52.09
C ALA A 19 -20.60 44.28 -51.57
N SER A 20 -21.48 43.75 -52.43
CA SER A 20 -22.69 43.03 -51.99
C SER A 20 -23.47 42.34 -53.12
N PHE A 21 -23.47 41.00 -53.22
CA PHE A 21 -24.38 40.17 -54.07
C PHE A 21 -24.46 38.73 -53.51
N SER A 22 -25.48 37.88 -53.76
CA SER A 22 -26.94 38.01 -53.57
C SER A 22 -27.61 36.61 -53.64
N ASN A 23 -28.81 36.44 -53.06
CA ASN A 23 -29.60 35.20 -52.90
C ASN A 23 -29.90 34.33 -54.15
N ASN A 24 -30.06 33.02 -53.92
CA ASN A 24 -31.22 32.11 -54.22
C ASN A 24 -30.71 30.63 -54.19
N GLY A 25 -31.45 29.57 -53.84
CA GLY A 25 -32.83 29.34 -53.39
C GLY A 25 -33.29 27.92 -53.79
N GLY A 26 -33.86 27.09 -52.89
CA GLY A 26 -34.31 25.73 -53.25
C GLY A 26 -34.82 24.84 -52.09
N ASP A 27 -36.08 24.40 -52.16
CA ASP A 27 -36.82 23.62 -51.14
C ASP A 27 -36.64 22.09 -51.22
N ASN A 28 -36.79 21.37 -50.09
CA ASN A 28 -37.96 20.46 -49.90
C ASN A 28 -38.12 19.80 -48.50
N LYS A 29 -39.18 20.23 -47.82
CA LYS A 29 -40.24 19.46 -47.10
C LYS A 29 -39.95 18.33 -46.09
N VAL A 30 -40.60 18.53 -44.93
CA VAL A 30 -40.85 17.62 -43.80
C VAL A 30 -42.19 16.85 -43.94
N LYS A 31 -42.29 15.64 -43.36
CA LYS A 31 -43.50 15.01 -42.79
C LYS A 31 -43.08 14.37 -41.44
N LYS A 32 -43.68 14.65 -40.26
CA LYS A 32 -45.04 14.34 -39.73
C LYS A 32 -45.43 12.85 -39.89
N MET A 33 -46.00 12.12 -38.92
CA MET A 33 -46.59 12.47 -37.60
C MET A 33 -46.68 11.25 -36.64
N SER A 34 -47.29 11.45 -35.45
CA SER A 34 -47.49 10.54 -34.29
C SER A 34 -48.45 9.34 -34.44
N LEU A 35 -48.32 8.32 -33.56
CA LEU A 35 -49.39 7.46 -32.94
C LEU A 35 -48.76 6.73 -31.70
N THR A 36 -49.14 6.96 -30.43
CA THR A 36 -50.29 6.51 -29.60
C THR A 36 -50.21 5.12 -28.92
N GLN A 37 -50.83 5.00 -27.74
CA GLN A 37 -50.79 3.90 -26.76
C GLN A 37 -51.46 2.56 -27.19
N HIS A 38 -50.95 1.40 -26.71
CA HIS A 38 -51.63 0.11 -26.38
C HIS A 38 -50.55 -0.90 -25.83
N THR A 39 -50.76 -1.91 -24.95
CA THR A 39 -51.84 -2.23 -23.98
C THR A 39 -51.39 -3.20 -22.85
N ARG A 40 -51.81 -2.92 -21.61
CA ARG A 40 -52.31 -3.81 -20.51
C ARG A 40 -51.75 -5.25 -20.21
N LYS A 41 -51.32 -5.40 -18.94
CA LYS A 41 -51.79 -6.33 -17.86
C LYS A 41 -51.31 -7.80 -17.71
N HIS A 42 -51.36 -8.20 -16.41
CA HIS A 42 -51.33 -9.54 -15.74
C HIS A 42 -49.98 -9.96 -15.13
N LEU A 43 -49.88 -10.51 -13.90
CA LEU A 43 -50.87 -10.93 -12.88
C LEU A 43 -50.32 -10.75 -11.43
N VAL A 44 -51.16 -10.89 -10.38
CA VAL A 44 -50.85 -10.69 -8.94
C VAL A 44 -51.26 -11.89 -8.08
N GLY A 45 -50.52 -12.17 -6.99
CA GLY A 45 -50.96 -12.94 -5.79
C GLY A 45 -50.07 -14.14 -5.42
N ALA A 46 -50.01 -14.64 -4.16
CA ALA A 46 -50.39 -14.12 -2.84
C ALA A 46 -49.83 -15.03 -1.70
N ILE A 47 -49.60 -14.47 -0.49
CA ILE A 47 -49.93 -14.94 0.90
C ILE A 47 -49.99 -16.48 1.22
N ALA A 48 -49.65 -17.07 2.39
CA ALA A 48 -48.71 -16.85 3.53
C ALA A 48 -48.91 -17.99 4.60
N THR A 49 -47.88 -18.29 5.41
CA THR A 49 -47.93 -18.86 6.80
C THR A 49 -48.42 -20.31 7.10
N ILE A 50 -47.68 -21.10 7.91
CA ILE A 50 -48.10 -21.79 9.18
C ILE A 50 -46.97 -22.65 9.83
N CYS A 51 -47.12 -22.87 11.14
CA CYS A 51 -46.22 -23.11 12.29
C CYS A 51 -45.48 -24.47 12.55
N ILE A 52 -44.34 -24.36 13.28
CA ILE A 52 -43.91 -25.01 14.56
C ILE A 52 -43.90 -26.56 14.73
N ILE A 53 -42.75 -27.11 15.19
CA ILE A 53 -42.56 -27.95 16.42
C ILE A 53 -41.05 -28.16 16.72
N VAL A 54 -40.70 -28.38 17.99
CA VAL A 54 -39.33 -28.51 18.55
C VAL A 54 -39.18 -29.86 19.29
N PHE A 55 -38.04 -30.55 19.20
CA PHE A 55 -37.24 -31.07 20.36
C PHE A 55 -36.02 -31.95 19.99
N CYS A 56 -35.04 -31.93 20.91
CA CYS A 56 -33.93 -32.88 21.17
C CYS A 56 -32.62 -32.88 20.33
N LEU A 57 -31.52 -32.65 21.08
CA LEU A 57 -30.09 -32.81 20.75
C LEU A 57 -29.63 -34.29 20.98
N PRO A 58 -28.45 -34.74 20.49
CA PRO A 58 -27.13 -34.34 21.00
C PRO A 58 -26.17 -33.77 19.92
N LEU A 59 -25.07 -33.16 20.39
CA LEU A 59 -23.98 -32.67 19.55
C LEU A 59 -23.10 -33.81 19.03
N ASP A 60 -22.62 -33.66 17.79
CA ASP A 60 -21.28 -34.12 17.38
C ASP A 60 -20.55 -32.98 16.67
N LEU A 61 -19.28 -32.76 17.04
CA LEU A 61 -18.46 -31.67 16.49
C LEU A 61 -18.05 -31.99 15.04
N ASN A 62 -18.67 -31.31 14.08
CA ASN A 62 -18.14 -31.21 12.72
C ASN A 62 -17.58 -29.81 12.47
N PHE A 63 -16.25 -29.72 12.30
CA PHE A 63 -15.57 -28.52 11.83
C PHE A 63 -16.07 -28.16 10.41
N HIS A 64 -16.99 -27.20 10.32
CA HIS A 64 -17.44 -26.68 9.03
C HIS A 64 -16.37 -25.79 8.39
N ILE A 65 -15.68 -26.34 7.39
CA ILE A 65 -14.88 -25.55 6.44
C ILE A 65 -15.85 -24.65 5.65
N ALA A 66 -15.95 -23.39 6.05
CA ALA A 66 -16.83 -22.39 5.46
C ALA A 66 -16.36 -21.95 4.05
N GLY A 67 -16.50 -22.83 3.06
CA GLY A 67 -16.08 -22.57 1.67
C GLY A 67 -16.99 -23.17 0.58
N LEU A 68 -17.68 -24.29 0.84
CA LEU A 68 -18.34 -25.08 -0.22
C LEU A 68 -19.80 -24.70 -0.55
N GLY A 69 -20.32 -23.61 -0.01
CA GLY A 69 -21.69 -23.14 -0.25
C GLY A 69 -22.02 -22.61 -1.66
N ALA A 70 -21.19 -22.89 -2.68
CA ALA A 70 -21.32 -22.37 -4.05
C ALA A 70 -21.83 -23.41 -5.08
N PHE A 71 -21.91 -24.69 -4.72
CA PHE A 71 -22.06 -25.79 -5.69
C PHE A 71 -23.44 -26.48 -5.65
N LYS A 72 -24.54 -25.72 -5.79
CA LYS A 72 -25.90 -26.29 -5.87
C LYS A 72 -26.46 -26.51 -7.29
N ASN A 73 -25.86 -25.93 -8.34
CA ASN A 73 -26.44 -25.93 -9.71
C ASN A 73 -25.46 -26.38 -10.83
N THR A 74 -24.45 -27.19 -10.53
CA THR A 74 -23.56 -27.82 -11.52
C THR A 74 -23.65 -29.33 -11.40
N ASN A 75 -23.94 -30.04 -12.50
CA ASN A 75 -24.11 -31.50 -12.51
C ASN A 75 -22.89 -32.23 -11.93
N ARG A 76 -23.07 -32.87 -10.76
CA ARG A 76 -22.15 -33.87 -10.20
C ARG A 76 -22.35 -35.23 -10.87
N SER A 77 -22.19 -35.28 -12.20
CA SER A 77 -22.33 -36.51 -12.98
C SER A 77 -20.96 -36.94 -13.55
N HIS A 78 -20.00 -37.17 -12.66
CA HIS A 78 -18.82 -37.98 -12.99
C HIS A 78 -19.08 -39.43 -12.59
N THR A 79 -18.47 -40.37 -13.30
CA THR A 79 -18.52 -41.79 -12.94
C THR A 79 -17.37 -42.10 -11.98
N GLU A 80 -17.68 -42.79 -10.88
CA GLU A 80 -16.68 -43.40 -9.99
C GLU A 80 -16.70 -44.92 -10.24
N ILE A 81 -15.52 -45.54 -10.24
CA ILE A 81 -15.33 -46.97 -10.53
C ILE A 81 -14.30 -47.52 -9.53
N GLU A 82 -14.56 -48.68 -8.92
CA GLU A 82 -13.55 -49.35 -8.10
C GLU A 82 -12.48 -50.01 -8.98
N LEU A 83 -11.23 -50.01 -8.52
CA LEU A 83 -10.10 -50.51 -9.32
C LEU A 83 -10.26 -51.98 -9.74
N ASP A 84 -10.89 -52.82 -8.92
CA ASP A 84 -11.13 -54.24 -9.26
C ASP A 84 -12.32 -54.43 -10.22
N ASP A 85 -13.24 -53.46 -10.31
CA ASP A 85 -14.31 -53.40 -11.31
C ASP A 85 -13.83 -52.86 -12.68
N PHE A 86 -12.59 -52.35 -12.75
CA PHE A 86 -11.91 -51.92 -13.98
C PHE A 86 -11.47 -53.13 -14.84
N ASN A 87 -12.44 -53.98 -15.17
CA ASN A 87 -12.28 -55.23 -15.89
C ASN A 87 -12.52 -55.05 -17.40
N SER A 88 -12.40 -56.13 -18.19
CA SER A 88 -12.48 -56.10 -19.67
C SER A 88 -13.72 -55.41 -20.27
N LYS A 89 -14.85 -55.33 -19.53
CA LYS A 89 -16.04 -54.58 -19.95
C LYS A 89 -15.82 -53.06 -20.04
N THR A 90 -14.89 -52.49 -19.27
CA THR A 90 -14.53 -51.06 -19.37
C THR A 90 -13.55 -50.75 -20.50
N GLN A 91 -12.94 -51.75 -21.16
CA GLN A 91 -12.15 -51.50 -22.37
C GLN A 91 -13.03 -50.97 -23.52
N GLN A 92 -14.32 -51.29 -23.56
CA GLN A 92 -15.27 -50.72 -24.53
C GLN A 92 -15.65 -49.26 -24.24
N SER A 93 -15.49 -48.78 -23.00
CA SER A 93 -15.74 -47.38 -22.62
C SER A 93 -14.46 -46.52 -22.58
N ARG A 94 -13.28 -47.08 -22.88
CA ARG A 94 -12.04 -46.32 -23.12
C ARG A 94 -12.17 -45.43 -24.36
N GLY A 95 -12.73 -44.24 -24.18
CA GLY A 95 -12.82 -43.22 -25.23
C GLY A 95 -13.96 -42.20 -25.08
N SER A 96 -14.95 -42.43 -24.19
CA SER A 96 -16.17 -41.60 -24.17
C SER A 96 -16.20 -40.47 -23.12
N SER A 97 -15.70 -40.68 -21.90
CA SER A 97 -15.74 -39.69 -20.82
C SER A 97 -14.66 -39.93 -19.75
N PRO A 98 -14.16 -38.89 -19.04
CA PRO A 98 -13.32 -39.05 -17.85
C PRO A 98 -14.09 -39.69 -16.68
N PHE A 99 -13.36 -40.35 -15.80
CA PHE A 99 -13.88 -40.97 -14.58
C PHE A 99 -12.79 -41.06 -13.51
N LEU A 100 -13.23 -41.22 -12.26
CA LEU A 100 -12.37 -41.35 -11.08
C LEU A 100 -12.33 -42.81 -10.64
N ILE A 101 -11.14 -43.35 -10.40
CA ILE A 101 -10.93 -44.74 -9.99
C ILE A 101 -10.50 -44.77 -8.51
N LYS A 102 -11.23 -45.51 -7.68
CA LYS A 102 -11.00 -45.71 -6.24
C LYS A 102 -10.27 -47.04 -5.97
N GLY A 103 -9.72 -47.23 -4.76
CA GLY A 103 -9.12 -48.51 -4.33
C GLY A 103 -7.66 -48.78 -4.71
N TRP A 104 -6.89 -47.80 -5.21
CA TRP A 104 -5.48 -48.05 -5.61
C TRP A 104 -4.54 -48.37 -4.44
N ARG A 105 -4.73 -47.71 -3.28
CA ARG A 105 -3.90 -47.94 -2.07
C ARG A 105 -4.01 -49.38 -1.57
N ASP A 106 -5.20 -49.96 -1.61
CA ASP A 106 -5.46 -51.33 -1.19
C ASP A 106 -4.82 -52.33 -2.17
N LYS A 107 -4.81 -52.00 -3.47
CA LYS A 107 -4.18 -52.84 -4.48
C LYS A 107 -2.66 -52.91 -4.37
N GLN A 108 -2.00 -51.80 -3.99
CA GLN A 108 -0.55 -51.83 -3.70
C GLN A 108 -0.23 -52.84 -2.59
N HIS A 109 -1.01 -52.83 -1.51
CA HIS A 109 -0.84 -53.75 -0.40
C HIS A 109 -1.05 -55.22 -0.83
N GLN A 110 -2.07 -55.51 -1.65
CA GLN A 110 -2.30 -56.85 -2.21
C GLN A 110 -1.12 -57.35 -3.08
N LEU A 111 -0.43 -56.46 -3.78
CA LEU A 111 0.73 -56.78 -4.62
C LEU A 111 2.06 -56.86 -3.84
N GLY A 112 2.03 -56.76 -2.50
CA GLY A 112 3.22 -56.81 -1.64
C GLY A 112 3.99 -55.49 -1.53
N TYR A 113 3.44 -54.38 -2.03
CA TYR A 113 4.01 -53.04 -1.88
C TYR A 113 3.42 -52.35 -0.65
N SER A 114 4.28 -51.89 0.25
CA SER A 114 3.85 -51.08 1.38
C SER A 114 3.51 -49.66 0.92
N THR A 115 2.22 -49.33 0.93
CA THR A 115 1.73 -47.96 0.73
C THR A 115 2.37 -46.99 1.73
N GLU A 116 2.65 -47.43 2.97
CA GLU A 116 3.38 -46.64 3.98
C GLU A 116 4.84 -46.38 3.57
N LYS A 117 5.53 -47.35 2.94
CA LYS A 117 6.88 -47.16 2.40
C LYS A 117 6.87 -46.11 1.29
N LEU A 118 5.90 -46.14 0.38
CA LEU A 118 5.74 -45.13 -0.66
C LEU A 118 5.46 -43.75 -0.07
N LEU A 119 4.44 -43.64 0.80
CA LEU A 119 4.02 -42.38 1.41
C LEU A 119 5.13 -41.77 2.27
N SER A 120 5.84 -42.59 3.06
CA SER A 120 6.95 -42.11 3.88
C SER A 120 8.17 -41.72 3.04
N SER A 121 8.46 -42.42 1.94
CA SER A 121 9.58 -42.07 1.05
C SER A 121 9.33 -40.80 0.23
N LEU A 122 8.05 -40.44 0.05
CA LEU A 122 7.56 -39.26 -0.67
C LEU A 122 6.95 -38.21 0.25
N SER A 123 7.14 -38.34 1.57
CA SER A 123 6.83 -37.27 2.52
C SER A 123 7.78 -36.10 2.27
N GLN A 124 7.35 -34.88 2.61
CA GLN A 124 8.17 -33.67 2.40
C GLN A 124 9.57 -33.79 3.05
N GLU A 125 9.66 -34.44 4.21
CA GLU A 125 10.92 -34.63 4.95
C GLU A 125 11.88 -35.62 4.26
N LYS A 126 11.38 -36.75 3.74
CA LYS A 126 12.24 -37.77 3.11
C LYS A 126 12.42 -37.59 1.61
N PHE A 127 11.57 -36.81 0.95
CA PHE A 127 11.69 -36.53 -0.49
C PHE A 127 13.04 -35.89 -0.82
N ASP A 128 13.48 -34.90 -0.03
CA ASP A 128 14.79 -34.27 -0.19
C ASP A 128 15.96 -35.26 -0.02
N GLN A 129 15.82 -36.25 0.88
CA GLN A 129 16.84 -37.26 1.14
C GLN A 129 16.93 -38.28 0.00
N ASN A 130 15.79 -38.77 -0.46
CA ASN A 130 15.67 -39.84 -1.47
C ASN A 130 15.84 -39.33 -2.91
N PHE A 131 15.34 -38.11 -3.18
CA PHE A 131 15.19 -37.57 -4.53
C PHE A 131 15.80 -36.17 -4.71
N GLY A 132 16.20 -35.47 -3.64
CA GLY A 132 16.58 -34.06 -3.71
C GLY A 132 17.74 -33.73 -4.66
N ASN A 133 18.67 -34.67 -4.85
CA ASN A 133 19.87 -34.52 -5.70
C ASN A 133 19.64 -34.74 -7.21
N TYR A 134 18.47 -35.25 -7.62
CA TYR A 134 18.18 -35.43 -9.05
C TYR A 134 18.00 -34.08 -9.73
N THR A 135 18.57 -33.94 -10.93
CA THR A 135 18.47 -32.69 -11.71
C THR A 135 17.16 -32.67 -12.48
N GLN A 136 16.46 -31.54 -12.41
CA GLN A 136 15.14 -31.35 -13.01
C GLN A 136 15.09 -29.99 -13.73
N TYR A 137 14.35 -29.91 -14.85
CA TYR A 137 14.03 -28.61 -15.44
C TYR A 137 13.06 -27.86 -14.53
N VAL A 138 13.28 -26.55 -14.36
CA VAL A 138 12.30 -25.65 -13.75
C VAL A 138 11.27 -25.31 -14.81
N LYS A 139 9.98 -25.57 -14.53
CA LYS A 139 8.90 -25.50 -15.53
C LYS A 139 7.73 -24.64 -15.06
N ASN A 140 7.04 -24.03 -16.02
CA ASN A 140 5.84 -23.22 -15.82
C ASN A 140 4.55 -24.05 -15.85
N GLN A 141 3.39 -23.39 -15.70
CA GLN A 141 2.04 -23.97 -15.67
C GLN A 141 1.58 -24.72 -16.94
N PHE A 142 2.42 -24.75 -17.99
CA PHE A 142 2.22 -25.49 -19.24
C PHE A 142 3.32 -26.56 -19.45
N VAL A 143 4.04 -26.93 -18.39
CA VAL A 143 5.14 -27.93 -18.40
C VAL A 143 6.31 -27.52 -19.31
N GLN A 144 6.38 -26.24 -19.71
CA GLN A 144 7.48 -25.73 -20.51
C GLN A 144 8.64 -25.28 -19.60
N PRO A 145 9.90 -25.64 -19.93
CA PRO A 145 11.06 -25.20 -19.16
C PRO A 145 11.27 -23.68 -19.31
N PHE A 146 11.77 -23.05 -18.25
CA PHE A 146 12.34 -21.70 -18.34
C PHE A 146 13.69 -21.75 -19.10
N GLU A 147 14.06 -20.68 -19.80
CA GLU A 147 15.27 -20.63 -20.63
C GLU A 147 16.03 -19.31 -20.47
N HIS A 148 17.36 -19.36 -20.43
CA HIS A 148 18.25 -18.21 -20.48
C HIS A 148 19.29 -18.39 -21.60
N LYS A 149 19.40 -17.42 -22.52
CA LYS A 149 20.39 -17.44 -23.62
C LYS A 149 20.40 -18.74 -24.45
N GLY A 150 19.23 -19.37 -24.62
CA GLY A 150 19.06 -20.63 -25.35
C GLY A 150 19.34 -21.89 -24.53
N GLU A 151 19.53 -21.78 -23.21
CA GLU A 151 19.75 -22.92 -22.32
C GLU A 151 18.60 -23.09 -21.34
N LYS A 152 18.14 -24.34 -21.18
CA LYS A 152 17.06 -24.70 -20.27
C LYS A 152 17.52 -24.67 -18.82
N CYS A 153 16.68 -24.09 -17.99
CA CYS A 153 16.99 -23.82 -16.59
C CYS A 153 16.71 -25.04 -15.72
N ILE A 154 17.68 -25.39 -14.88
CA ILE A 154 17.67 -26.59 -14.05
C ILE A 154 17.81 -26.26 -12.56
N ALA A 155 17.25 -27.12 -11.72
CA ALA A 155 17.44 -27.11 -10.28
C ALA A 155 17.51 -28.55 -9.73
N PRO A 156 18.09 -28.76 -8.54
CA PRO A 156 17.88 -29.99 -7.78
C PRO A 156 16.40 -30.16 -7.42
N ALA A 157 15.88 -31.38 -7.50
CA ALA A 157 14.48 -31.69 -7.21
C ALA A 157 14.03 -31.19 -5.83
N GLY A 158 14.90 -31.25 -4.82
CA GLY A 158 14.60 -30.78 -3.46
C GLY A 158 14.51 -29.25 -3.33
N SER A 159 15.12 -28.51 -4.24
CA SER A 159 15.01 -27.05 -4.29
C SER A 159 13.76 -26.57 -5.01
N LEU A 160 13.11 -27.40 -5.84
CA LEU A 160 11.90 -27.01 -6.58
C LEU A 160 10.73 -26.63 -5.65
N GLN A 161 10.61 -27.23 -4.46
CA GLN A 161 9.56 -26.81 -3.51
C GLN A 161 9.80 -25.38 -2.99
N SER A 162 11.04 -25.06 -2.60
CA SER A 162 11.41 -23.70 -2.17
C SER A 162 11.20 -22.68 -3.28
N ILE A 163 11.56 -23.03 -4.52
CA ILE A 163 11.31 -22.20 -5.70
C ILE A 163 9.81 -21.95 -5.88
N MET A 164 8.98 -23.00 -5.91
CA MET A 164 7.53 -22.89 -6.09
C MET A 164 6.83 -22.04 -5.00
N LYS A 165 7.38 -22.00 -3.77
CA LYS A 165 6.83 -21.19 -2.67
C LYS A 165 7.29 -19.72 -2.69
N ALA A 166 8.47 -19.43 -3.23
CA ALA A 166 9.05 -18.09 -3.26
C ALA A 166 8.78 -17.32 -4.57
N SER A 167 8.45 -18.05 -5.64
CA SER A 167 8.24 -17.54 -6.99
C SER A 167 6.88 -16.85 -7.16
N GLU A 168 6.82 -15.77 -7.96
CA GLU A 168 5.55 -15.23 -8.49
C GLU A 168 5.10 -15.99 -9.75
N ASP A 169 6.04 -16.59 -10.47
CA ASP A 169 5.73 -17.48 -11.57
C ASP A 169 5.11 -18.78 -11.08
N ASN A 170 4.13 -19.28 -11.84
CA ASN A 170 3.39 -20.51 -11.57
C ASN A 170 4.25 -21.73 -11.92
N ILE A 171 5.29 -21.95 -11.12
CA ILE A 171 6.23 -23.05 -11.27
C ILE A 171 5.56 -24.35 -10.81
N LEU A 172 5.86 -25.43 -11.51
CA LEU A 172 5.48 -26.78 -11.13
C LEU A 172 6.65 -27.74 -11.33
N PHE A 173 6.68 -28.80 -10.54
CA PHE A 173 7.60 -29.92 -10.77
C PHE A 173 6.83 -31.02 -11.52
N PHE A 174 7.06 -31.12 -12.82
CA PHE A 174 6.56 -32.21 -13.65
C PHE A 174 7.70 -32.80 -14.47
N THR A 175 7.87 -34.12 -14.42
CA THR A 175 8.94 -34.84 -15.12
C THR A 175 8.43 -36.21 -15.58
N ASN A 176 9.15 -36.84 -16.50
CA ASN A 176 8.82 -38.14 -17.05
C ASN A 176 10.08 -38.96 -17.35
N ASP A 177 9.90 -40.25 -17.67
CA ASP A 177 11.01 -41.18 -17.93
C ASP A 177 11.83 -40.88 -19.20
N LYS A 178 11.35 -40.01 -20.10
CA LYS A 178 12.11 -39.52 -21.27
C LYS A 178 12.99 -38.32 -20.91
N GLU A 179 12.53 -37.46 -20.01
CA GLU A 179 13.31 -36.32 -19.51
C GLU A 179 14.29 -36.73 -18.39
N SER A 180 13.83 -37.54 -17.43
CA SER A 180 14.55 -37.89 -16.20
C SER A 180 14.48 -39.39 -15.91
N PRO A 181 15.03 -40.25 -16.79
CA PRO A 181 14.91 -41.71 -16.68
C PRO A 181 15.35 -42.25 -15.31
N ASP A 182 16.46 -41.75 -14.77
CA ASP A 182 17.01 -42.24 -13.50
C ASP A 182 16.13 -41.93 -12.28
N PHE A 183 15.51 -40.74 -12.24
CA PHE A 183 14.55 -40.37 -11.19
C PHE A 183 13.33 -41.29 -11.25
N LEU A 184 12.76 -41.51 -12.44
CA LEU A 184 11.59 -42.37 -12.61
C LEU A 184 11.94 -43.83 -12.30
N ASN A 185 13.12 -44.32 -12.68
CA ASN A 185 13.59 -45.67 -12.36
C ASN A 185 13.70 -45.87 -10.85
N HIS A 186 14.30 -44.93 -10.11
CA HIS A 186 14.35 -44.99 -8.65
C HIS A 186 12.96 -44.92 -8.03
N LEU A 187 12.12 -43.97 -8.46
CA LEU A 187 10.74 -43.81 -7.97
C LEU A 187 9.89 -45.08 -8.16
N ARG A 188 10.05 -45.76 -9.30
CA ARG A 188 9.34 -47.02 -9.62
C ARG A 188 9.77 -48.22 -8.77
N THR A 189 10.84 -48.13 -7.97
CA THR A 189 11.15 -49.17 -6.97
C THR A 189 10.23 -49.14 -5.74
N LEU A 190 9.38 -48.11 -5.63
CA LEU A 190 8.54 -47.87 -4.45
C LEU A 190 7.08 -48.31 -4.63
N TYR A 191 6.63 -48.61 -5.84
CA TYR A 191 5.23 -48.94 -6.16
C TYR A 191 5.11 -49.74 -7.48
N GLU A 192 3.98 -50.39 -7.70
CA GLU A 192 3.66 -51.07 -8.97
C GLU A 192 2.42 -50.46 -9.65
N HIS A 193 2.44 -50.35 -10.98
CA HIS A 193 1.24 -50.00 -11.74
C HIS A 193 0.38 -51.25 -11.99
N PRO A 194 -0.91 -51.27 -11.57
CA PRO A 194 -1.81 -52.37 -11.87
C PRO A 194 -1.86 -52.65 -13.38
N GLY A 195 -1.76 -53.93 -13.78
CA GLY A 195 -1.50 -54.30 -15.18
C GLY A 195 -2.52 -53.78 -16.21
N TYR A 196 -3.76 -53.55 -15.81
CA TYR A 196 -4.81 -52.96 -16.66
C TYR A 196 -4.70 -51.43 -16.82
N LEU A 197 -4.01 -50.73 -15.91
CA LEU A 197 -3.65 -49.31 -16.04
C LEU A 197 -2.28 -49.11 -16.71
N ASN A 198 -1.51 -50.18 -16.96
CA ASN A 198 -0.19 -50.10 -17.59
C ASN A 198 -0.32 -49.92 -19.12
N TYR A 199 0.57 -49.10 -19.71
CA TYR A 199 0.73 -48.95 -21.16
C TYR A 199 2.03 -49.63 -21.62
N PRO A 200 2.00 -50.93 -22.00
CA PRO A 200 3.21 -51.75 -22.14
C PRO A 200 4.09 -51.40 -23.35
N ASP A 201 3.55 -50.70 -24.35
CA ASP A 201 4.34 -50.22 -25.49
C ASP A 201 5.14 -48.96 -25.11
N ALA A 202 6.33 -49.17 -24.56
CA ALA A 202 7.26 -48.11 -24.15
C ALA A 202 7.67 -47.15 -25.29
N THR A 203 7.47 -47.51 -26.56
CA THR A 203 7.70 -46.59 -27.70
C THR A 203 6.55 -45.60 -27.88
N LYS A 204 5.37 -45.90 -27.30
CA LYS A 204 4.11 -45.13 -27.41
C LYS A 204 3.50 -44.81 -26.03
N SER A 205 4.29 -44.84 -24.96
CA SER A 205 3.89 -44.41 -23.61
C SER A 205 5.05 -43.75 -22.88
N PHE A 206 4.79 -43.20 -21.69
CA PHE A 206 5.79 -42.74 -20.72
C PHE A 206 5.20 -42.63 -19.31
N HIS A 207 5.99 -42.89 -18.28
CA HIS A 207 5.63 -42.63 -16.89
C HIS A 207 5.80 -41.15 -16.55
N VAL A 208 4.90 -40.59 -15.73
CA VAL A 208 4.91 -39.17 -15.30
C VAL A 208 4.94 -39.04 -13.78
N PHE A 209 5.57 -37.98 -13.31
CA PHE A 209 5.58 -37.52 -11.92
C PHE A 209 5.17 -36.05 -11.86
N SER A 210 4.36 -35.70 -10.86
CA SER A 210 3.88 -34.33 -10.62
C SER A 210 3.95 -34.01 -9.13
N LEU A 211 4.59 -32.89 -8.79
CA LEU A 211 4.64 -32.32 -7.45
C LEU A 211 4.29 -30.83 -7.55
N MET A 212 3.34 -30.41 -6.73
CA MET A 212 2.74 -29.08 -6.74
C MET A 212 2.58 -28.57 -5.30
N VAL A 213 2.61 -27.25 -5.12
CA VAL A 213 2.22 -26.58 -3.87
C VAL A 213 0.86 -25.89 -4.04
N LYS A 214 0.24 -25.48 -2.94
CA LYS A 214 -1.10 -24.88 -2.94
C LYS A 214 -1.18 -23.67 -3.88
N GLY A 215 -2.21 -23.63 -4.72
CA GLY A 215 -2.40 -22.56 -5.71
C GLY A 215 -1.57 -22.71 -6.99
N SER A 216 -0.57 -23.60 -7.04
CA SER A 216 0.02 -24.04 -8.31
C SER A 216 -1.01 -24.81 -9.13
N TYR A 217 -0.90 -24.69 -10.45
CA TYR A 217 -1.90 -25.23 -11.37
C TYR A 217 -1.29 -25.73 -12.68
N HIS A 218 -2.01 -26.61 -13.37
CA HIS A 218 -1.77 -26.90 -14.78
C HIS A 218 -2.88 -26.25 -15.61
N GLY A 219 -2.51 -25.44 -16.60
CA GLY A 219 -3.48 -24.80 -17.50
C GLY A 219 -4.21 -25.80 -18.41
N PHE A 220 -5.31 -25.37 -19.04
CA PHE A 220 -6.07 -26.20 -19.98
C PHE A 220 -5.20 -26.68 -21.14
N HIS A 221 -5.14 -28.00 -21.30
CA HIS A 221 -4.46 -28.68 -22.40
C HIS A 221 -5.13 -30.03 -22.70
N LYS A 222 -4.64 -30.74 -23.72
CA LYS A 222 -5.10 -32.09 -24.10
C LYS A 222 -3.98 -32.89 -24.75
N HIS A 223 -4.02 -34.21 -24.59
CA HIS A 223 -3.06 -35.16 -25.18
C HIS A 223 -3.77 -36.50 -25.47
N ASP A 224 -3.04 -37.59 -25.69
CA ASP A 224 -3.61 -38.95 -25.82
C ASP A 224 -4.22 -39.44 -24.49
N GLU A 225 -4.67 -40.69 -24.44
CA GLU A 225 -5.14 -41.37 -23.21
C GLU A 225 -4.10 -41.24 -22.08
N ALA A 226 -4.53 -40.94 -20.85
CA ALA A 226 -3.65 -40.86 -19.69
C ALA A 226 -4.37 -41.20 -18.39
N HIS A 227 -3.58 -41.50 -17.36
CA HIS A 227 -4.09 -41.68 -16.00
C HIS A 227 -3.05 -41.17 -15.00
N ILE A 228 -3.53 -40.61 -13.88
CA ILE A 228 -2.66 -40.09 -12.83
C ILE A 228 -3.24 -40.34 -11.44
N GLN A 229 -2.46 -41.02 -10.62
CA GLN A 229 -2.74 -41.43 -9.25
C GLN A 229 -2.27 -40.37 -8.27
N GLN A 230 -3.16 -39.90 -7.40
CA GLN A 230 -2.84 -38.95 -6.34
C GLN A 230 -2.28 -39.72 -5.12
N VAL A 231 -1.03 -39.44 -4.77
CA VAL A 231 -0.31 -40.13 -3.69
C VAL A 231 -0.51 -39.40 -2.36
N HIS A 232 -0.37 -38.05 -2.38
CA HIS A 232 -0.50 -37.18 -1.22
C HIS A 232 -1.18 -35.85 -1.60
N GLY A 233 -2.02 -35.31 -0.73
CA GLY A 233 -2.72 -34.03 -0.91
C GLY A 233 -3.83 -34.06 -1.96
N ARG A 234 -4.68 -33.02 -1.98
CA ARG A 234 -5.89 -32.95 -2.82
C ARG A 234 -5.70 -32.05 -4.04
N LYS A 235 -6.34 -32.44 -5.14
CA LYS A 235 -6.25 -31.75 -6.43
C LYS A 235 -7.64 -31.56 -7.04
N MET A 236 -7.98 -30.34 -7.43
CA MET A 236 -9.20 -30.06 -8.19
C MET A 236 -8.93 -30.20 -9.69
N TRP A 237 -9.86 -30.82 -10.40
CA TRP A 237 -9.84 -31.02 -11.85
C TRP A 237 -11.00 -30.31 -12.53
N TRP A 238 -10.71 -29.72 -13.69
CA TRP A 238 -11.70 -29.17 -14.63
C TRP A 238 -11.55 -29.87 -15.96
N LEU A 239 -12.64 -30.45 -16.47
CA LEU A 239 -12.65 -31.38 -17.59
C LEU A 239 -13.71 -30.95 -18.61
N LEU A 240 -13.33 -30.83 -19.88
CA LEU A 240 -14.18 -30.37 -20.98
C LEU A 240 -14.09 -31.33 -22.18
N PRO A 241 -15.22 -31.65 -22.85
CA PRO A 241 -15.23 -32.56 -24.00
C PRO A 241 -14.32 -32.11 -25.15
N PRO A 242 -13.76 -33.04 -25.98
CA PRO A 242 -12.80 -32.72 -27.04
C PRO A 242 -13.29 -31.72 -28.09
N GLU A 243 -14.60 -31.66 -28.33
CA GLU A 243 -15.28 -30.74 -29.25
C GLU A 243 -15.37 -29.29 -28.72
N THR A 244 -15.01 -29.05 -27.45
CA THR A 244 -14.99 -27.70 -26.88
C THR A 244 -13.91 -26.86 -27.60
N PRO A 245 -14.22 -25.63 -28.04
CA PRO A 245 -13.21 -24.69 -28.54
C PRO A 245 -12.09 -24.46 -27.51
N THR A 246 -10.89 -24.11 -27.97
CA THR A 246 -9.72 -23.89 -27.11
C THR A 246 -10.05 -23.03 -25.89
N PRO A 247 -10.00 -23.59 -24.65
CA PRO A 247 -10.33 -22.84 -23.45
C PRO A 247 -9.38 -21.66 -23.22
N PRO A 248 -9.83 -20.60 -22.52
CA PRO A 248 -8.96 -19.49 -22.16
C PRO A 248 -7.79 -19.95 -21.27
N LYS A 249 -6.65 -19.28 -21.38
CA LYS A 249 -5.43 -19.54 -20.58
C LYS A 249 -5.51 -18.97 -19.15
N ASP A 250 -6.69 -19.02 -18.55
CA ASP A 250 -6.94 -18.52 -17.19
C ASP A 250 -6.33 -19.46 -16.13
N ASN A 251 -6.02 -18.92 -14.95
CA ASN A 251 -5.64 -19.73 -13.79
C ASN A 251 -6.88 -20.50 -13.28
N PRO A 252 -6.90 -21.85 -13.33
CA PRO A 252 -8.06 -22.64 -12.95
C PRO A 252 -8.31 -22.63 -11.44
N CYS A 253 -7.31 -22.36 -10.59
CA CYS A 253 -7.54 -22.15 -9.15
C CYS A 253 -8.50 -20.97 -8.91
N ASN A 254 -8.57 -19.98 -9.81
CA ASN A 254 -9.53 -18.89 -9.68
C ASN A 254 -10.99 -19.38 -9.81
N PHE A 255 -11.26 -20.51 -10.47
CA PHE A 255 -12.62 -21.06 -10.59
C PHE A 255 -13.19 -21.59 -9.25
N LEU A 256 -12.36 -21.70 -8.22
CA LEU A 256 -12.80 -21.96 -6.84
C LEU A 256 -13.51 -20.74 -6.21
N ASN A 257 -13.30 -19.53 -6.77
CA ASN A 257 -13.89 -18.29 -6.28
C ASN A 257 -15.24 -17.98 -6.96
N ARG A 258 -16.24 -17.57 -6.17
CA ARG A 258 -17.65 -17.37 -6.60
C ARG A 258 -17.87 -16.36 -7.75
N ASN A 259 -16.90 -15.49 -8.03
CA ASN A 259 -17.03 -14.40 -9.00
C ASN A 259 -16.30 -14.66 -10.33
N SER A 260 -15.64 -15.79 -10.49
CA SER A 260 -14.85 -16.12 -11.69
C SER A 260 -15.74 -16.62 -12.82
N ARG A 261 -15.45 -16.19 -14.06
CA ARG A 261 -16.12 -16.72 -15.24
C ARG A 261 -15.60 -18.13 -15.52
N ILE A 262 -16.48 -19.11 -15.42
CA ILE A 262 -16.23 -20.50 -15.79
C ILE A 262 -16.27 -20.62 -17.33
N PRO A 263 -15.41 -21.44 -17.97
CA PRO A 263 -15.47 -21.67 -19.42
C PRO A 263 -16.83 -22.20 -19.89
N ASN A 264 -17.32 -21.69 -21.03
CA ASN A 264 -18.57 -22.16 -21.64
C ASN A 264 -18.42 -23.59 -22.18
N GLY A 265 -19.20 -24.53 -21.66
CA GLY A 265 -19.24 -25.92 -22.13
C GLY A 265 -19.89 -26.88 -21.14
N LYS A 266 -19.91 -28.18 -21.46
CA LYS A 266 -20.27 -29.26 -20.51
C LYS A 266 -19.09 -29.52 -19.57
N LEU A 267 -18.83 -28.58 -18.67
CA LEU A 267 -17.75 -28.69 -17.70
C LEU A 267 -18.06 -29.75 -16.64
N MET A 268 -17.15 -30.70 -16.48
CA MET A 268 -17.07 -31.58 -15.31
C MET A 268 -16.02 -31.05 -14.32
N MET A 269 -16.33 -31.15 -13.03
CA MET A 269 -15.42 -30.80 -11.93
C MET A 269 -15.27 -31.99 -11.01
N ILE A 270 -14.03 -32.40 -10.71
CA ILE A 270 -13.75 -33.57 -9.87
C ILE A 270 -12.70 -33.19 -8.83
N LEU A 271 -12.99 -33.46 -7.56
CA LEU A 271 -12.00 -33.45 -6.50
C LEU A 271 -11.30 -34.81 -6.50
N GLN A 272 -9.99 -34.81 -6.76
CA GLN A 272 -9.15 -35.99 -6.62
C GLN A 272 -8.52 -35.97 -5.23
N GLU A 273 -8.78 -37.02 -4.45
CA GLU A 273 -8.24 -37.21 -3.11
C GLU A 273 -7.14 -38.26 -3.09
N GLU A 274 -6.51 -38.44 -1.93
CA GLU A 274 -5.42 -39.40 -1.78
C GLU A 274 -5.88 -40.84 -1.98
N GLY A 275 -5.22 -41.57 -2.88
CA GLY A 275 -5.61 -42.93 -3.25
C GLY A 275 -6.49 -43.02 -4.50
N ASP A 276 -6.89 -41.88 -5.08
CA ASP A 276 -7.67 -41.83 -6.33
C ASP A 276 -6.77 -41.79 -7.58
N THR A 277 -7.12 -42.58 -8.62
CA THR A 277 -6.61 -42.39 -9.99
C THR A 277 -7.62 -41.60 -10.81
N MET A 278 -7.20 -40.46 -11.37
CA MET A 278 -7.95 -39.77 -12.44
C MET A 278 -7.63 -40.43 -13.78
N PHE A 279 -8.64 -40.80 -14.57
CA PHE A 279 -8.49 -41.29 -15.94
C PHE A 279 -8.98 -40.25 -16.96
N ILE A 280 -8.17 -39.99 -17.99
CA ILE A 280 -8.38 -38.97 -19.01
C ILE A 280 -8.40 -39.65 -20.40
N PRO A 281 -9.54 -39.67 -21.12
CA PRO A 281 -9.58 -40.21 -22.47
C PRO A 281 -8.85 -39.30 -23.48
N PRO A 282 -8.49 -39.82 -24.67
CA PRO A 282 -7.81 -39.04 -25.70
C PRO A 282 -8.52 -37.73 -26.04
N ASN A 283 -7.73 -36.67 -26.21
CA ASN A 283 -8.12 -35.33 -26.64
C ASN A 283 -9.07 -34.56 -25.69
N TRP A 284 -9.34 -35.05 -24.47
CA TRP A 284 -10.11 -34.30 -23.48
C TRP A 284 -9.33 -33.09 -22.95
N TRP A 285 -9.98 -31.93 -22.95
CA TRP A 285 -9.44 -30.70 -22.38
C TRP A 285 -9.46 -30.80 -20.86
N HIS A 286 -8.32 -30.57 -20.22
CA HIS A 286 -8.22 -30.66 -18.77
C HIS A 286 -7.22 -29.67 -18.16
N ALA A 287 -7.57 -29.19 -16.96
CA ALA A 287 -6.78 -28.29 -16.12
C ALA A 287 -6.86 -28.75 -14.66
N THR A 288 -5.86 -28.40 -13.85
CA THR A 288 -5.76 -28.83 -12.45
C THR A 288 -5.31 -27.71 -11.51
N CYS A 289 -5.69 -27.79 -10.23
CA CYS A 289 -5.24 -26.89 -9.16
C CYS A 289 -4.90 -27.70 -7.91
N ALA A 290 -3.73 -27.46 -7.32
CA ALA A 290 -3.34 -28.05 -6.05
C ALA A 290 -4.00 -27.28 -4.88
N LEU A 291 -4.68 -28.02 -4.00
CA LEU A 291 -5.43 -27.42 -2.87
C LEU A 291 -4.60 -27.39 -1.57
N ASP A 292 -3.55 -28.21 -1.49
CA ASP A 292 -2.71 -28.43 -0.31
C ASP A 292 -1.22 -28.17 -0.63
N ASP A 293 -0.44 -27.78 0.38
CA ASP A 293 0.97 -27.33 0.26
C ASP A 293 1.98 -28.42 -0.14
N TRP A 294 1.54 -29.67 -0.16
CA TRP A 294 2.27 -30.84 -0.66
C TRP A 294 1.31 -31.74 -1.43
N THR A 295 1.25 -31.55 -2.75
CA THR A 295 0.36 -32.29 -3.65
C THR A 295 1.21 -33.11 -4.61
N LEU A 296 1.23 -34.44 -4.48
CA LEU A 296 2.10 -35.35 -5.24
C LEU A 296 1.29 -36.43 -5.97
N ALA A 297 1.61 -36.65 -7.24
CA ALA A 297 0.95 -37.63 -8.09
C ALA A 297 1.89 -38.33 -9.09
N ILE A 298 1.56 -39.56 -9.45
CA ILE A 298 2.32 -40.46 -10.34
C ILE A 298 1.39 -41.06 -11.39
N GLY A 299 1.86 -41.38 -12.60
CA GLY A 299 0.95 -41.88 -13.64
C GLY A 299 1.63 -42.30 -14.92
N MET A 300 0.84 -42.48 -15.98
CA MET A 300 1.33 -42.70 -17.34
C MET A 300 0.51 -41.92 -18.37
N GLN A 301 1.15 -41.55 -19.47
CA GLN A 301 0.50 -41.05 -20.67
C GLN A 301 0.77 -42.00 -21.84
N LYS A 302 -0.22 -42.16 -22.72
CA LYS A 302 -0.12 -42.83 -24.01
C LYS A 302 0.32 -41.83 -25.10
N GLY A 303 0.67 -42.35 -26.26
CA GLY A 303 1.07 -41.57 -27.44
C GLY A 303 2.56 -41.21 -27.47
N SER A 304 3.05 -40.86 -28.66
CA SER A 304 4.36 -40.23 -28.82
C SER A 304 4.24 -38.74 -28.48
N PRO A 305 5.11 -38.16 -27.64
CA PRO A 305 5.09 -36.73 -27.27
C PRO A 305 5.00 -35.80 -28.48
N HIS A 306 5.76 -36.10 -29.53
CA HIS A 306 5.80 -35.35 -30.80
C HIS A 306 4.44 -35.19 -31.49
N LYS A 307 3.51 -36.14 -31.32
CA LYS A 307 2.15 -36.10 -31.90
C LYS A 307 1.27 -35.03 -31.26
N TYR A 308 1.61 -34.60 -30.04
CA TYR A 308 0.85 -33.66 -29.21
C TYR A 308 1.65 -32.39 -28.88
N GLU A 309 2.65 -32.06 -29.72
CA GLU A 309 3.57 -30.93 -29.55
C GLU A 309 4.40 -30.96 -28.24
N GLN A 310 4.38 -32.07 -27.51
CA GLN A 310 5.16 -32.27 -26.30
C GLN A 310 6.62 -32.56 -26.68
N LYS A 311 7.53 -31.62 -26.38
CA LYS A 311 8.97 -31.75 -26.63
C LYS A 311 9.70 -32.04 -25.32
N PHE A 312 10.11 -33.29 -25.14
CA PHE A 312 10.87 -33.76 -23.99
C PHE A 312 12.32 -33.98 -24.38
N ASP A 313 13.18 -33.03 -23.99
CA ASP A 313 14.62 -33.19 -24.12
C ASP A 313 15.15 -33.87 -22.86
N VAL A 314 16.10 -34.80 -23.02
CA VAL A 314 16.72 -35.48 -21.89
C VAL A 314 17.40 -34.45 -20.99
N ILE A 315 17.08 -34.45 -19.70
CA ILE A 315 17.75 -33.59 -18.71
C ILE A 315 19.17 -34.12 -18.54
N PRO A 316 20.21 -33.29 -18.72
CA PRO A 316 21.56 -33.66 -18.36
C PRO A 316 21.61 -34.11 -16.89
N GLN A 317 22.19 -35.29 -16.61
CA GLN A 317 22.36 -35.81 -15.24
C GLN A 317 23.83 -35.75 -14.76
N PRO A 318 24.49 -34.56 -14.66
CA PRO A 318 25.88 -34.47 -14.23
C PRO A 318 26.11 -34.85 -12.76
N TYR A 319 25.07 -34.82 -11.92
CA TYR A 319 25.23 -34.87 -10.46
C TYR A 319 24.92 -36.22 -9.80
N MET A 320 24.40 -37.22 -10.55
CA MET A 320 24.19 -38.57 -9.99
C MET A 320 25.50 -39.31 -9.67
N LYS A 321 26.59 -39.02 -10.37
CA LYS A 321 27.86 -39.76 -10.27
C LYS A 321 28.93 -39.03 -9.46
N ARG A 322 28.75 -38.95 -8.15
CA ARG A 322 29.89 -38.79 -7.22
C ARG A 322 30.39 -40.15 -6.78
N ASN A 323 31.34 -40.71 -7.54
CA ASN A 323 32.15 -41.81 -7.05
C ASN A 323 33.00 -41.34 -5.86
N ALA A 324 33.23 -42.20 -4.87
CA ALA A 324 33.96 -41.85 -3.65
C ALA A 324 35.43 -41.42 -3.88
N ASN A 325 35.98 -41.71 -5.06
CA ASN A 325 37.31 -41.28 -5.49
C ASN A 325 37.15 -40.12 -6.47
N GLY A 326 37.56 -38.91 -6.05
CA GLY A 326 37.27 -37.66 -6.76
C GLY A 326 37.79 -37.63 -8.21
N VAL A 327 36.95 -37.11 -9.11
CA VAL A 327 37.26 -36.87 -10.53
C VAL A 327 36.94 -35.41 -10.87
N SER A 328 37.60 -34.88 -11.89
CA SER A 328 37.61 -33.45 -12.27
C SER A 328 36.24 -32.83 -12.53
N ILE A 329 36.10 -31.57 -12.09
CA ILE A 329 35.00 -30.66 -12.42
C ILE A 329 34.76 -30.64 -13.95
N THR A 330 33.62 -31.14 -14.37
CA THR A 330 33.19 -31.14 -15.78
C THR A 330 32.98 -29.72 -16.29
N GLU A 331 33.04 -29.48 -17.62
CA GLU A 331 32.66 -28.19 -18.20
C GLU A 331 31.23 -27.77 -17.79
N PHE A 332 30.35 -28.74 -17.58
CA PHE A 332 29.02 -28.51 -17.03
C PHE A 332 29.07 -27.94 -15.60
N GLU A 333 29.84 -28.56 -14.70
CA GLU A 333 30.01 -28.06 -13.32
C GLU A 333 30.76 -26.73 -13.25
N LYS A 334 31.65 -26.43 -14.20
CA LYS A 334 32.25 -25.08 -14.34
C LYS A 334 31.19 -24.03 -14.69
N LYS A 335 30.23 -24.40 -15.53
CA LYS A 335 29.12 -23.55 -15.96
C LYS A 335 28.01 -23.43 -14.90
N HIS A 336 27.83 -24.49 -14.11
CA HIS A 336 26.84 -24.59 -13.04
C HIS A 336 27.48 -25.00 -11.68
N PRO A 337 28.27 -24.12 -11.02
CA PRO A 337 29.01 -24.48 -9.80
C PRO A 337 28.17 -24.52 -8.52
N MET A 338 28.35 -25.58 -7.71
CA MET A 338 27.73 -25.79 -6.40
C MET A 338 28.15 -24.73 -5.34
N PRO A 339 27.33 -24.46 -4.29
CA PRO A 339 26.09 -25.16 -3.92
C PRO A 339 24.80 -24.53 -4.49
N TRP A 340 24.00 -25.40 -5.14
CA TRP A 340 22.69 -25.10 -5.73
C TRP A 340 21.51 -25.33 -4.76
N LYS A 341 21.67 -25.05 -3.46
CA LYS A 341 20.55 -25.03 -2.51
C LYS A 341 20.57 -23.72 -1.72
N ASP A 342 19.44 -23.01 -1.77
CA ASP A 342 19.07 -21.87 -0.94
C ASP A 342 20.16 -20.77 -0.80
N SER A 343 20.96 -20.59 -1.86
CA SER A 343 22.11 -19.67 -1.91
C SER A 343 21.87 -18.47 -2.82
N TYR A 344 22.60 -17.37 -2.62
CA TYR A 344 22.47 -16.18 -3.47
C TYR A 344 22.78 -16.47 -4.95
N ASN A 345 23.81 -17.27 -5.22
CA ASN A 345 24.18 -17.63 -6.59
C ASN A 345 23.11 -18.52 -7.26
N PHE A 346 22.47 -19.39 -6.49
CA PHE A 346 21.37 -20.26 -6.92
C PHE A 346 20.18 -19.44 -7.43
N PHE A 347 19.62 -18.58 -6.57
CA PHE A 347 18.49 -17.73 -6.93
C PHE A 347 18.85 -16.67 -8.00
N GLN A 348 20.12 -16.23 -8.11
CA GLN A 348 20.54 -15.30 -9.17
C GLN A 348 20.49 -15.97 -10.54
N HIS A 349 20.87 -17.24 -10.63
CA HIS A 349 20.74 -18.01 -11.86
C HIS A 349 19.27 -18.20 -12.24
N LEU A 350 18.40 -18.51 -11.27
CA LEU A 350 16.95 -18.61 -11.51
C LEU A 350 16.34 -17.27 -11.95
N SER A 351 16.79 -16.14 -11.39
CA SER A 351 16.38 -14.82 -11.85
C SER A 351 16.88 -14.51 -13.28
N ASN A 352 18.10 -14.93 -13.63
CA ASN A 352 18.58 -14.85 -15.01
C ASN A 352 17.70 -15.70 -15.96
N CYS A 353 17.20 -16.84 -15.49
CA CYS A 353 16.20 -17.69 -16.17
C CYS A 353 14.80 -17.07 -16.31
N GLY A 354 14.61 -15.82 -15.91
CA GLY A 354 13.33 -15.12 -16.01
C GLY A 354 12.37 -15.44 -14.86
N ILE A 355 12.81 -16.14 -13.82
CA ILE A 355 11.98 -16.44 -12.65
C ILE A 355 11.95 -15.23 -11.72
N THR A 356 10.74 -14.84 -11.35
CA THR A 356 10.40 -13.72 -10.48
C THR A 356 10.09 -14.21 -9.07
N PHE A 357 10.52 -13.48 -8.04
CA PHE A 357 10.39 -13.88 -6.63
C PHE A 357 9.72 -12.77 -5.81
N ASN A 358 8.69 -13.12 -5.03
CA ASN A 358 7.94 -12.14 -4.25
C ASN A 358 8.60 -11.89 -2.88
N SER A 359 9.20 -10.71 -2.71
CA SER A 359 9.79 -10.29 -1.43
C SER A 359 8.77 -9.89 -0.35
N ALA A 360 7.49 -9.72 -0.71
CA ALA A 360 6.45 -9.12 0.11
C ALA A 360 5.49 -10.13 0.78
N ASN A 361 5.69 -11.45 0.64
CA ASN A 361 4.89 -12.44 1.37
C ASN A 361 5.19 -12.38 2.88
N SER A 362 4.35 -11.65 3.62
CA SER A 362 4.54 -11.27 5.03
C SER A 362 4.71 -12.44 5.99
N ASP A 363 4.09 -13.56 5.67
CA ASP A 363 3.91 -14.70 6.57
C ASP A 363 5.18 -15.55 6.67
N SER A 364 6.15 -15.30 5.78
CA SER A 364 7.47 -15.94 5.75
C SER A 364 8.52 -15.28 6.66
N TRP A 365 8.17 -14.18 7.35
CA TRP A 365 9.11 -13.36 8.13
C TRP A 365 8.78 -13.34 9.63
N LYS A 366 9.83 -13.35 10.46
CA LYS A 366 9.79 -13.09 11.91
C LYS A 366 9.78 -11.58 12.16
N TRP A 367 8.64 -11.10 12.61
CA TRP A 367 8.39 -9.71 12.97
C TRP A 367 8.56 -9.47 14.48
N PHE A 368 8.95 -8.25 14.84
CA PHE A 368 9.02 -7.78 16.24
C PHE A 368 7.84 -6.84 16.58
N ASN A 369 6.89 -6.67 15.65
CA ASN A 369 5.62 -5.96 15.84
C ASN A 369 5.76 -4.52 16.40
N GLY A 370 6.82 -3.81 16.01
CA GLY A 370 7.10 -2.44 16.45
C GLY A 370 7.87 -2.31 17.77
N ASP A 371 8.19 -3.41 18.45
CA ASP A 371 9.01 -3.40 19.67
C ASP A 371 10.51 -3.27 19.33
N LEU A 372 10.95 -2.02 19.19
CA LEU A 372 12.33 -1.63 18.89
C LEU A 372 13.31 -2.04 20.01
N ASN A 373 12.87 -2.02 21.27
CA ASN A 373 13.68 -2.40 22.43
C ASN A 373 14.01 -3.90 22.38
N LYS A 374 12.99 -4.74 22.22
CA LYS A 374 13.14 -6.19 22.04
C LYS A 374 14.00 -6.55 20.83
N TYR A 375 13.87 -5.80 19.72
CA TYR A 375 14.73 -5.98 18.55
C TYR A 375 16.21 -5.76 18.88
N TYR A 376 16.56 -4.62 19.48
CA TYR A 376 17.97 -4.36 19.84
C TYR A 376 18.49 -5.31 20.93
N ASN A 377 17.70 -5.62 21.96
CA ASN A 377 18.11 -6.57 23.00
C ASN A 377 18.43 -7.94 22.41
N GLN A 378 17.58 -8.48 21.53
CA GLN A 378 17.84 -9.77 20.88
C GLN A 378 19.07 -9.71 19.95
N LEU A 379 19.27 -8.59 19.25
CA LEU A 379 20.41 -8.42 18.34
C LEU A 379 21.75 -8.31 19.09
N ILE A 380 21.78 -7.64 20.26
CA ILE A 380 23.00 -7.54 21.08
C ILE A 380 23.26 -8.83 21.86
N ALA A 381 22.24 -9.42 22.50
CA ALA A 381 22.40 -10.65 23.30
C ALA A 381 22.87 -11.87 22.48
N SER A 382 22.73 -11.83 21.16
CA SER A 382 23.19 -12.89 20.24
C SER A 382 24.51 -12.58 19.52
N ASP A 383 25.12 -11.41 19.74
CA ASP A 383 26.33 -10.97 19.02
C ASP A 383 27.61 -11.08 19.86
N SER A 384 28.26 -12.23 19.79
CA SER A 384 29.52 -12.53 20.47
C SER A 384 30.78 -11.93 19.81
N LYS A 385 30.65 -11.10 18.75
CA LYS A 385 31.79 -10.65 17.94
C LYS A 385 32.36 -9.29 18.34
N ARG A 386 31.72 -8.58 19.27
CA ARG A 386 32.09 -7.20 19.65
C ARG A 386 33.11 -7.22 20.79
N ASN A 387 34.21 -6.50 20.62
CA ASN A 387 35.27 -6.34 21.61
C ASN A 387 35.17 -4.93 22.22
N PRO A 388 34.86 -4.77 23.51
CA PRO A 388 34.82 -3.47 24.19
C PRO A 388 36.11 -2.63 24.04
N ASN A 389 37.26 -3.29 23.81
CA ASN A 389 38.56 -2.63 23.64
C ASN A 389 38.88 -2.21 22.18
N ASP A 390 38.04 -2.54 21.20
CA ASP A 390 38.19 -2.08 19.81
C ASP A 390 36.89 -1.48 19.27
N ILE A 391 36.87 -0.14 19.24
CA ILE A 391 35.76 0.69 18.76
C ILE A 391 35.26 0.32 17.37
N LYS A 392 36.11 -0.21 16.49
CA LYS A 392 35.70 -0.64 15.13
C LYS A 392 34.77 -1.84 15.14
N THR A 393 34.73 -2.60 16.24
CA THR A 393 33.87 -3.79 16.38
C THR A 393 32.48 -3.47 16.93
N TYR A 394 32.27 -2.30 17.56
CA TYR A 394 30.99 -1.89 18.13
C TYR A 394 30.44 -0.54 17.63
N ALA A 395 31.18 0.20 16.79
CA ALA A 395 30.67 1.32 16.00
C ALA A 395 29.81 0.82 14.82
N VAL A 396 28.50 0.64 15.04
CA VAL A 396 27.55 0.05 14.06
C VAL A 396 26.77 1.14 13.33
N HIS A 397 27.32 1.62 12.23
CA HIS A 397 26.66 2.51 11.25
C HIS A 397 27.04 2.07 9.82
N ARG A 398 26.55 2.76 8.80
CA ARG A 398 26.94 2.54 7.39
C ARG A 398 28.45 2.68 7.18
N TRP A 399 29.02 1.91 6.26
CA TRP A 399 30.39 2.13 5.82
C TRP A 399 30.47 3.34 4.89
N LEU A 400 31.33 4.31 5.21
CA LEU A 400 31.66 5.43 4.35
C LEU A 400 33.12 5.35 3.87
N GLY A 401 33.43 6.08 2.79
CA GLY A 401 34.79 6.22 2.28
C GLY A 401 35.34 5.01 1.51
N LYS A 402 36.62 5.11 1.13
CA LYS A 402 37.35 4.03 0.41
C LYS A 402 37.75 2.88 1.34
N ASP A 403 38.02 3.25 2.58
CA ASP A 403 38.41 2.47 3.76
C ASP A 403 37.25 1.74 4.42
N ARG A 404 35.99 2.08 4.08
CA ARG A 404 34.78 1.48 4.66
C ARG A 404 34.72 1.68 6.19
N SER A 405 35.01 2.88 6.65
CA SER A 405 34.98 3.23 8.07
C SER A 405 33.55 3.57 8.51
N THR A 406 33.17 3.11 9.71
CA THR A 406 31.98 3.57 10.43
C THR A 406 32.26 4.81 11.28
N LEU A 407 33.54 5.07 11.59
CA LEU A 407 33.99 6.20 12.41
C LEU A 407 33.96 7.55 11.66
N THR A 408 33.80 7.52 10.33
CA THR A 408 33.72 8.72 9.48
C THR A 408 32.59 9.65 9.91
N HIS A 409 31.46 9.11 10.41
CA HIS A 409 30.33 9.91 10.90
C HIS A 409 30.73 10.80 12.08
N TYR A 410 31.44 10.25 13.07
CA TYR A 410 31.86 11.01 14.25
C TYR A 410 32.80 12.15 13.88
N LYS A 411 33.66 11.94 12.87
CA LYS A 411 34.47 13.03 12.30
C LYS A 411 33.61 14.09 11.60
N LEU A 412 32.67 13.70 10.73
CA LEU A 412 31.77 14.64 10.05
C LEU A 412 30.99 15.51 11.04
N ILE A 413 30.53 14.91 12.15
CA ILE A 413 29.85 15.61 13.24
C ILE A 413 30.84 16.52 13.98
N LEU A 414 32.04 16.06 14.34
CA LEU A 414 33.05 16.91 15.00
C LEU A 414 33.44 18.13 14.15
N ASP A 415 33.70 17.93 12.86
CA ASP A 415 34.00 19.00 11.90
C ASP A 415 32.83 20.01 11.83
N THR A 416 31.58 19.53 11.95
CA THR A 416 30.37 20.36 11.98
C THR A 416 30.22 21.13 13.29
N ILE A 417 30.47 20.49 14.44
CA ILE A 417 30.47 21.14 15.76
C ILE A 417 31.49 22.28 15.79
N ILE A 418 32.72 22.03 15.32
CA ILE A 418 33.78 23.04 15.22
C ILE A 418 33.38 24.20 14.28
N ALA A 419 32.65 23.93 13.20
CA ALA A 419 32.22 24.96 12.26
C ALA A 419 31.05 25.85 12.74
N HIS A 420 30.20 25.37 13.66
CA HIS A 420 28.98 26.06 14.08
C HIS A 420 28.94 26.45 15.56
N THR A 421 29.89 25.99 16.39
CA THR A 421 29.96 26.31 17.83
C THR A 421 31.26 27.01 18.18
N ASN A 422 31.15 28.09 18.98
CA ASN A 422 32.29 28.91 19.40
C ASN A 422 32.79 28.60 20.83
N GLY A 423 32.23 27.58 21.49
CA GLY A 423 32.49 27.26 22.89
C GLY A 423 33.53 26.17 23.09
N GLN A 424 34.34 26.28 24.16
CA GLN A 424 35.19 25.17 24.60
C GLN A 424 34.42 24.18 25.49
N ASN A 425 33.51 24.65 26.35
CA ASN A 425 32.72 23.82 27.25
C ASN A 425 31.35 23.52 26.61
N LEU A 426 31.27 22.42 25.85
CA LEU A 426 30.06 22.03 25.12
C LEU A 426 29.35 20.86 25.82
N ASN A 427 28.04 20.96 26.02
CA ASN A 427 27.19 19.87 26.45
C ASN A 427 26.55 19.20 25.21
N VAL A 428 26.82 17.91 25.02
CA VAL A 428 26.55 17.19 23.78
C VAL A 428 25.72 15.93 24.06
N LEU A 429 24.59 15.79 23.38
CA LEU A 429 23.71 14.62 23.44
C LEU A 429 23.89 13.71 22.22
N ASP A 430 24.18 12.43 22.46
CA ASP A 430 24.07 11.32 21.50
C ASP A 430 22.66 10.71 21.61
N ALA A 431 21.78 11.16 20.71
CA ALA A 431 20.37 10.78 20.64
C ALA A 431 20.21 9.44 19.90
N GLY A 432 20.44 8.35 20.64
CA GLY A 432 20.42 6.97 20.15
C GLY A 432 21.80 6.33 20.16
N CYS A 433 22.51 6.41 21.29
CA CYS A 433 23.96 6.15 21.38
C CYS A 433 24.44 4.71 21.10
N GLY A 434 23.52 3.77 20.90
CA GLY A 434 23.83 2.39 20.57
C GLY A 434 24.73 1.75 21.61
N LEU A 435 25.94 1.32 21.21
CA LEU A 435 26.96 0.78 22.11
C LEU A 435 27.98 1.81 22.62
N GLY A 436 27.64 3.10 22.62
CA GLY A 436 28.51 4.18 23.14
C GLY A 436 29.73 4.48 22.27
N ALA A 437 29.78 4.00 21.02
CA ALA A 437 30.91 4.22 20.12
C ALA A 437 31.11 5.70 19.77
N GLY A 438 30.02 6.46 19.54
CA GLY A 438 30.10 7.90 19.32
C GLY A 438 30.75 8.60 20.53
N LEU A 439 30.15 8.41 21.71
CA LEU A 439 30.63 8.93 23.00
C LEU A 439 32.12 8.64 23.25
N MET A 440 32.55 7.37 23.15
CA MET A 440 33.95 6.97 23.34
C MET A 440 34.89 7.61 22.30
N TRP A 441 34.44 7.75 21.06
CA TRP A 441 35.22 8.42 20.02
C TRP A 441 35.38 9.92 20.31
N PHE A 442 34.31 10.61 20.73
CA PHE A 442 34.34 12.03 21.10
C PHE A 442 35.17 12.29 22.35
N GLU A 443 35.08 11.44 23.38
CA GLU A 443 35.91 11.59 24.58
C GLU A 443 37.40 11.44 24.25
N THR A 444 37.74 10.56 23.31
CA THR A 444 39.11 10.34 22.85
C THR A 444 39.63 11.50 21.99
N ASN A 445 38.88 11.91 20.96
CA ASN A 445 39.34 12.77 19.86
C ASN A 445 38.83 14.22 19.90
N GLY A 446 37.76 14.50 20.63
CA GLY A 446 37.16 15.82 20.77
C GLY A 446 37.82 16.69 21.86
N PRO A 447 37.38 17.96 22.00
CA PRO A 447 37.77 18.82 23.10
C PRO A 447 37.50 18.16 24.47
N LYS A 448 38.51 18.14 25.35
CA LYS A 448 38.44 17.50 26.69
C LYS A 448 37.46 18.16 27.67
N SER A 449 36.91 19.30 27.27
CA SER A 449 35.88 20.08 27.94
C SER A 449 34.45 19.78 27.45
N MET A 450 34.27 18.83 26.53
CA MET A 450 32.95 18.31 26.18
C MET A 450 32.35 17.51 27.35
N LYS A 451 31.14 17.85 27.76
CA LYS A 451 30.26 16.98 28.56
C LYS A 451 29.44 16.14 27.60
N LEU A 452 29.55 14.82 27.71
CA LEU A 452 28.97 13.86 26.78
C LEU A 452 27.88 13.07 27.49
N THR A 453 26.68 13.05 26.93
CA THR A 453 25.54 12.26 27.42
C THR A 453 24.95 11.45 26.26
N GLY A 454 24.60 10.19 26.48
CA GLY A 454 23.95 9.35 25.47
C GLY A 454 22.70 8.65 25.98
N HIS A 455 21.65 8.65 25.16
CA HIS A 455 20.39 7.97 25.46
C HIS A 455 20.27 6.69 24.62
N THR A 456 19.92 5.58 25.27
CA THR A 456 19.48 4.35 24.61
C THR A 456 18.22 3.80 25.28
N ILE A 457 17.37 3.13 24.51
CA ILE A 457 16.20 2.40 25.03
C ILE A 457 16.51 0.91 25.33
N SER A 458 17.69 0.40 24.95
CA SER A 458 18.03 -1.02 25.04
C SER A 458 18.85 -1.32 26.30
N THR A 459 18.36 -2.26 27.11
CA THR A 459 19.06 -2.72 28.32
C THR A 459 20.37 -3.43 28.01
N GLU A 460 20.41 -4.22 26.92
CA GLU A 460 21.64 -4.93 26.53
C GLU A 460 22.69 -3.98 25.96
N GLN A 461 22.28 -2.91 25.29
CA GLN A 461 23.18 -1.84 24.86
C GLN A 461 23.82 -1.11 26.05
N LEU A 462 23.03 -0.70 27.04
CA LEU A 462 23.58 -0.05 28.25
C LEU A 462 24.48 -0.99 29.06
N LYS A 463 24.13 -2.27 29.19
CA LYS A 463 25.02 -3.28 29.80
C LYS A 463 26.36 -3.40 29.08
N PHE A 464 26.39 -3.31 27.76
CA PHE A 464 27.65 -3.31 27.01
C PHE A 464 28.47 -2.03 27.26
N ILE A 465 27.82 -0.86 27.29
CA ILE A 465 28.48 0.43 27.61
C ILE A 465 29.15 0.36 28.98
N ASN A 466 28.47 -0.18 29.99
CA ASN A 466 29.02 -0.35 31.35
C ASN A 466 30.25 -1.31 31.42
N ASN A 467 30.54 -2.04 30.35
CA ASN A 467 31.71 -2.93 30.22
C ASN A 467 32.78 -2.37 29.26
N LEU A 468 32.65 -1.13 28.78
CA LEU A 468 33.69 -0.44 28.03
C LEU A 468 34.89 -0.10 28.93
N PRO A 469 36.07 0.20 28.35
CA PRO A 469 37.19 0.82 29.07
C PRO A 469 36.75 2.07 29.85
N GLU A 470 37.53 2.46 30.87
CA GLU A 470 37.26 3.62 31.72
C GLU A 470 36.96 4.88 30.88
N HIS A 471 35.81 5.50 31.14
CA HIS A 471 35.27 6.64 30.41
C HIS A 471 34.56 7.62 31.36
N LYS A 472 34.31 8.84 30.88
CA LYS A 472 33.73 9.96 31.63
C LYS A 472 32.37 10.41 31.11
N PHE A 473 31.96 9.97 29.92
CA PHE A 473 30.63 10.22 29.40
C PHE A 473 29.55 9.48 30.21
N ASP A 474 28.35 10.05 30.26
CA ASP A 474 27.18 9.43 30.88
C ASP A 474 26.32 8.72 29.82
N ALA A 475 25.89 7.48 30.07
CA ALA A 475 24.91 6.78 29.24
C ALA A 475 23.70 6.35 30.08
N VAL A 476 22.49 6.60 29.58
CA VAL A 476 21.24 6.39 30.33
C VAL A 476 20.21 5.57 29.54
N LEU A 477 19.45 4.75 30.26
CA LEU A 477 18.32 3.99 29.72
C LEU A 477 17.08 4.89 29.65
N LYS A 478 16.93 5.65 28.56
CA LYS A 478 15.87 6.66 28.39
C LYS A 478 15.55 6.89 26.91
N SER A 479 14.36 7.41 26.58
CA SER A 479 14.11 7.92 25.24
C SER A 479 14.94 9.18 25.00
N TYR A 480 15.41 9.41 23.77
CA TYR A 480 16.03 10.68 23.38
C TYR A 480 15.03 11.85 23.30
N ASP A 481 13.73 11.59 23.47
CA ASP A 481 12.70 12.62 23.57
C ASP A 481 12.57 13.18 25.01
N ASP A 482 13.00 12.42 26.03
CA ASP A 482 12.72 12.69 27.44
C ASP A 482 13.77 13.65 28.04
N LEU A 483 13.87 14.85 27.48
CA LEU A 483 14.96 15.81 27.77
C LEU A 483 14.62 16.85 28.87
N GLU A 484 13.44 16.76 29.48
CA GLU A 484 12.89 17.76 30.41
C GLU A 484 13.75 18.02 31.66
N ASP A 485 14.51 17.01 32.10
CA ASP A 485 15.38 17.08 33.28
C ASP A 485 16.69 17.87 33.03
N TYR A 486 17.08 18.09 31.77
CA TYR A 486 18.38 18.67 31.39
C TYR A 486 18.35 20.21 31.41
N LYS A 487 18.23 20.79 32.61
CA LYS A 487 18.11 22.25 32.82
C LYS A 487 19.24 23.10 32.24
N ASP A 488 20.46 22.55 32.13
CA ASP A 488 21.61 23.24 31.55
C ASP A 488 21.52 23.41 30.01
N GLY A 489 20.63 22.65 29.37
CA GLY A 489 20.48 22.58 27.91
C GLY A 489 21.69 21.97 27.19
N PHE A 490 21.53 21.64 25.91
CA PHE A 490 22.57 21.11 25.05
C PHE A 490 23.05 22.16 24.04
N ASP A 491 24.36 22.22 23.79
CA ASP A 491 24.94 22.99 22.69
C ASP A 491 24.83 22.22 21.37
N VAL A 492 24.84 20.88 21.47
CA VAL A 492 24.75 19.95 20.34
C VAL A 492 23.86 18.77 20.70
N ILE A 493 22.93 18.42 19.83
CA ILE A 493 22.24 17.13 19.82
C ILE A 493 22.59 16.44 18.50
N TYR A 494 23.00 15.17 18.49
CA TYR A 494 23.25 14.44 17.25
C TYR A 494 22.61 13.05 17.25
N SER A 495 22.27 12.55 16.07
CA SER A 495 21.68 11.22 15.86
C SER A 495 22.18 10.61 14.55
N ILE A 496 22.54 9.32 14.58
CA ILE A 496 23.10 8.59 13.43
C ILE A 496 22.35 7.27 13.26
N GLU A 497 21.56 7.14 12.18
CA GLU A 497 20.72 5.97 11.89
C GLU A 497 19.78 5.60 13.07
N ALA A 498 19.27 6.62 13.78
CA ALA A 498 18.42 6.46 14.96
C ALA A 498 17.21 7.42 15.02
N PHE A 499 17.25 8.56 14.32
CA PHE A 499 16.12 9.48 14.22
C PHE A 499 15.00 8.91 13.35
N ILE A 500 15.34 8.14 12.31
CA ILE A 500 14.41 7.39 11.45
C ILE A 500 13.45 6.47 12.23
N HIS A 501 13.83 6.05 13.44
CA HIS A 501 13.04 5.20 14.31
C HIS A 501 12.08 5.96 15.26
N SER A 502 12.16 7.30 15.34
CA SER A 502 11.32 8.09 16.24
C SER A 502 9.83 7.78 16.02
N PRO A 503 9.02 7.66 17.08
CA PRO A 503 7.58 7.46 16.92
C PRO A 503 6.86 8.72 16.37
N ASN A 504 7.48 9.91 16.45
CA ASN A 504 6.91 11.17 15.99
C ASN A 504 7.99 12.26 15.84
N GLU A 505 8.36 12.58 14.60
CA GLU A 505 9.37 13.57 14.25
C GLU A 505 9.04 14.98 14.75
N ARG A 506 7.75 15.34 14.82
CA ARG A 506 7.31 16.66 15.32
C ARG A 506 7.55 16.77 16.83
N LYS A 507 7.25 15.70 17.58
CA LYS A 507 7.51 15.65 19.03
C LYS A 507 9.02 15.68 19.30
N THR A 508 9.80 14.84 18.59
CA THR A 508 11.26 14.79 18.75
C THR A 508 11.90 16.15 18.45
N LEU A 509 11.61 16.78 17.30
CA LEU A 509 12.17 18.10 16.97
C LEU A 509 11.72 19.22 17.93
N LYS A 510 10.46 19.18 18.42
CA LYS A 510 9.99 20.11 19.47
C LYS A 510 10.78 19.94 20.77
N ASN A 511 10.95 18.71 21.24
CA ASN A 511 11.65 18.42 22.50
C ASN A 511 13.15 18.74 22.38
N TRP A 512 13.77 18.41 21.24
CA TRP A 512 15.16 18.77 20.96
C TRP A 512 15.34 20.28 20.89
N SER A 513 14.49 21.03 20.18
CA SER A 513 14.55 22.50 20.16
C SER A 513 14.40 23.13 21.55
N LYS A 514 13.49 22.61 22.39
CA LYS A 514 13.35 23.07 23.79
C LYS A 514 14.60 22.82 24.62
N ALA A 515 15.24 21.66 24.47
CA ALA A 515 16.46 21.30 25.20
C ALA A 515 17.74 21.92 24.62
N LEU A 516 17.71 22.44 23.40
CA LEU A 516 18.86 23.07 22.74
C LEU A 516 19.03 24.52 23.18
N LYS A 517 20.28 24.94 23.40
CA LYS A 517 20.64 26.33 23.67
C LYS A 517 20.50 27.21 22.43
N GLU A 518 20.41 28.53 22.63
CA GLU A 518 20.44 29.53 21.56
C GLU A 518 21.68 29.35 20.67
N ASN A 519 21.50 29.34 19.34
CA ASN A 519 22.54 29.03 18.34
C ASN A 519 23.15 27.62 18.42
N GLY A 520 22.66 26.74 19.31
CA GLY A 520 23.02 25.32 19.34
C GLY A 520 22.53 24.60 18.09
N ILE A 521 23.10 23.40 17.84
CA ILE A 521 22.86 22.63 16.61
C ILE A 521 22.27 21.24 16.86
N ILE A 522 21.43 20.78 15.94
CA ILE A 522 20.96 19.41 15.81
C ILE A 522 21.60 18.82 14.55
N VAL A 523 22.28 17.67 14.67
CA VAL A 523 22.93 16.99 13.53
C VAL A 523 22.31 15.61 13.32
N ILE A 524 21.63 15.39 12.20
CA ILE A 524 20.99 14.11 11.87
C ILE A 524 21.70 13.50 10.66
N ILE A 525 22.15 12.25 10.79
CA ILE A 525 22.67 11.45 9.68
C ILE A 525 21.78 10.21 9.51
N ASP A 526 21.00 10.14 8.44
CA ASP A 526 20.00 9.07 8.27
C ASP A 526 19.58 8.83 6.81
N ASP A 527 18.70 7.85 6.56
CA ASP A 527 18.05 7.65 5.26
C ASP A 527 16.78 8.51 5.11
N PHE A 528 16.71 9.30 4.03
CA PHE A 528 15.61 10.20 3.68
C PHE A 528 14.96 9.79 2.36
N LEU A 529 13.66 10.06 2.19
CA LEU A 529 13.00 9.95 0.89
C LEU A 529 13.62 10.92 -0.11
N ASN A 530 13.80 10.45 -1.35
CA ASN A 530 14.13 11.35 -2.45
C ASN A 530 12.90 12.18 -2.85
N VAL A 531 13.13 13.35 -3.44
CA VAL A 531 12.05 14.27 -3.85
C VAL A 531 11.18 13.60 -4.93
N GLY A 532 9.86 13.66 -4.75
CA GLY A 532 8.89 13.07 -5.67
C GLY A 532 8.59 11.57 -5.47
N VAL A 533 9.10 10.95 -4.41
CA VAL A 533 8.78 9.56 -4.04
C VAL A 533 7.59 9.51 -3.11
N GLU A 534 6.53 8.78 -3.47
CA GLU A 534 5.32 8.66 -2.66
C GLU A 534 5.52 7.68 -1.48
N LYS A 535 4.96 8.00 -0.30
CA LYS A 535 5.08 7.19 0.93
C LYS A 535 4.34 5.83 0.86
N ASN A 536 3.29 5.75 0.04
CA ASN A 536 2.45 4.58 -0.21
C ASN A 536 2.99 3.67 -1.33
N ASP A 537 4.18 3.93 -1.86
CA ASP A 537 4.86 3.00 -2.76
C ASP A 537 5.17 1.70 -2.00
N ALA A 538 4.84 0.54 -2.59
CA ALA A 538 4.95 -0.74 -1.89
C ALA A 538 6.39 -1.12 -1.45
N ASP A 539 7.43 -0.65 -2.15
CA ASP A 539 8.82 -0.82 -1.67
C ASP A 539 9.08 0.06 -0.43
N ILE A 540 8.49 1.26 -0.37
CA ILE A 540 8.62 2.20 0.75
C ILE A 540 7.86 1.69 1.97
N GLU A 541 6.60 1.28 1.82
CA GLU A 541 5.82 0.70 2.92
C GLU A 541 6.51 -0.54 3.52
N LEU A 542 7.04 -1.42 2.66
CA LEU A 542 7.77 -2.61 3.10
C LEU A 542 9.09 -2.25 3.80
N PHE A 543 9.81 -1.23 3.34
CA PHE A 543 11.00 -0.72 4.04
C PHE A 543 10.64 -0.10 5.39
N SER A 544 9.67 0.80 5.46
CA SER A 544 9.18 1.41 6.70
C SER A 544 8.81 0.35 7.73
N LYS A 545 8.04 -0.67 7.34
CA LYS A 545 7.65 -1.77 8.23
C LYS A 545 8.83 -2.65 8.67
N SER A 546 9.73 -3.02 7.75
CA SER A 546 10.81 -3.99 8.03
C SER A 546 12.03 -3.38 8.71
N TRP A 547 12.35 -2.12 8.43
CA TRP A 547 13.40 -1.35 9.08
C TRP A 547 12.91 -0.58 10.31
N MET A 548 11.59 -0.53 10.56
CA MET A 548 10.98 0.36 11.56
C MET A 548 11.34 1.83 11.30
N ALA A 549 11.31 2.23 10.02
CA ALA A 549 11.50 3.60 9.58
C ALA A 549 10.17 4.36 9.68
N ASN A 550 9.82 4.72 10.92
CA ASN A 550 8.64 5.49 11.29
C ASN A 550 8.72 6.92 10.72
N VAL A 551 9.90 7.54 10.81
CA VAL A 551 10.19 8.86 10.23
C VAL A 551 10.90 8.67 8.89
N LEU A 552 10.13 8.54 7.83
CA LEU A 552 10.65 8.47 6.46
C LEU A 552 10.04 9.59 5.62
N GLN A 553 10.76 10.70 5.54
CA GLN A 553 10.37 11.99 4.92
C GLN A 553 11.50 12.47 3.99
N SER A 554 11.24 13.46 3.13
CA SER A 554 12.30 14.20 2.44
C SER A 554 12.94 15.26 3.36
N THR A 555 14.14 15.75 3.04
CA THR A 555 14.77 16.81 3.86
C THR A 555 13.96 18.11 3.87
N GLY A 556 13.32 18.47 2.75
CA GLY A 556 12.36 19.57 2.68
C GLY A 556 11.16 19.36 3.61
N GLY A 557 10.52 18.19 3.56
CA GLY A 557 9.38 17.89 4.45
C GLY A 557 9.73 17.86 5.94
N LEU A 558 10.98 17.56 6.28
CA LEU A 558 11.48 17.67 7.65
C LEU A 558 11.85 19.12 8.03
N ASN A 559 12.34 19.92 7.09
CA ASN A 559 12.57 21.36 7.29
C ASN A 559 11.26 22.10 7.60
N ASP A 560 10.19 21.83 6.85
CA ASP A 560 8.84 22.39 7.08
C ASP A 560 8.27 22.07 8.48
N ILE A 561 8.84 21.09 9.18
CA ILE A 561 8.55 20.75 10.58
C ILE A 561 9.51 21.48 11.52
N ALA A 562 10.80 21.48 11.23
CA ALA A 562 11.85 22.09 12.05
C ALA A 562 11.68 23.62 12.20
N GLU A 563 11.37 24.33 11.10
CA GLU A 563 11.17 25.79 11.12
C GLU A 563 10.13 26.24 12.16
N ARG A 564 9.08 25.43 12.37
CA ARG A 564 8.00 25.68 13.35
C ARG A 564 8.48 25.63 14.80
N PHE A 565 9.66 25.08 15.04
CA PHE A 565 10.31 25.01 16.35
C PHE A 565 11.55 25.91 16.42
N GLY A 566 11.68 26.90 15.52
CA GLY A 566 12.79 27.86 15.52
C GLY A 566 14.14 27.27 15.11
N LEU A 567 14.11 26.18 14.31
CA LEU A 567 15.27 25.44 13.83
C LEU A 567 15.46 25.68 12.32
N ASP A 568 16.52 26.39 11.95
CA ASP A 568 16.87 26.67 10.55
C ASP A 568 17.76 25.54 9.97
N LEU A 569 17.45 25.03 8.78
CA LEU A 569 18.33 24.10 8.07
C LEU A 569 19.57 24.84 7.52
N VAL A 570 20.70 24.70 8.21
CA VAL A 570 21.98 25.36 7.86
C VAL A 570 22.91 24.50 7.00
N LEU A 571 22.69 23.18 6.95
CA LEU A 571 23.45 22.26 6.10
C LEU A 571 22.59 21.08 5.65
N ASP A 572 22.67 20.70 4.38
CA ASP A 572 22.12 19.45 3.85
C ASP A 572 23.14 18.82 2.85
N ARG A 573 23.63 17.62 3.15
CA ARG A 573 24.67 16.90 2.39
C ARG A 573 24.24 15.47 2.04
N ASP A 574 24.39 15.11 0.77
CA ASP A 574 24.17 13.74 0.29
C ASP A 574 25.43 12.88 0.51
N LEU A 575 25.61 12.40 1.75
CA LEU A 575 26.71 11.48 2.09
C LEU A 575 26.69 10.19 1.25
N GLY A 576 25.50 9.75 0.82
CA GLY A 576 25.30 8.60 -0.07
C GLY A 576 26.04 8.76 -1.39
N SER A 577 25.89 9.93 -2.03
CA SER A 577 26.60 10.30 -3.26
C SER A 577 28.07 10.63 -3.01
N GLU A 578 28.39 11.48 -2.02
CA GLU A 578 29.76 11.91 -1.70
C GLU A 578 30.69 10.71 -1.46
N HIS A 579 30.27 9.76 -0.62
CA HIS A 579 31.05 8.58 -0.29
C HIS A 579 30.85 7.43 -1.30
N GLN A 580 30.01 7.59 -2.31
CA GLN A 580 29.69 6.59 -3.35
C GLN A 580 29.13 5.28 -2.76
N VAL A 581 28.20 5.37 -1.80
CA VAL A 581 27.63 4.22 -1.05
C VAL A 581 27.14 3.10 -1.98
N ASN A 582 26.35 3.44 -3.01
CA ASN A 582 25.84 2.45 -3.97
C ASN A 582 26.96 1.65 -4.64
N LYS A 583 28.04 2.32 -5.05
CA LYS A 583 29.19 1.71 -5.72
C LYS A 583 30.10 0.93 -4.75
N ARG A 584 30.33 1.46 -3.55
CA ARG A 584 31.31 0.91 -2.58
C ARG A 584 30.75 -0.18 -1.69
N ASN A 585 29.52 -0.02 -1.21
CA ASN A 585 28.89 -0.95 -0.29
C ASN A 585 28.11 -1.99 -1.09
N TYR A 586 27.25 -1.53 -2.00
CA TYR A 586 26.31 -2.40 -2.73
C TYR A 586 26.79 -2.82 -4.13
N ARG A 587 27.93 -2.29 -4.60
CA ARG A 587 28.49 -2.55 -5.95
C ARG A 587 27.51 -2.26 -7.10
N ASN A 588 26.56 -1.34 -6.89
CA ASN A 588 25.42 -1.04 -7.76
C ASN A 588 24.55 -2.27 -8.12
N LYS A 589 24.56 -3.32 -7.29
CA LYS A 589 23.74 -4.53 -7.49
C LYS A 589 22.51 -4.48 -6.61
N LEU A 590 21.33 -4.63 -7.22
CA LEU A 590 20.10 -4.84 -6.47
C LEU A 590 20.25 -6.04 -5.53
N PRO A 591 19.68 -5.97 -4.32
CA PRO A 591 19.72 -7.07 -3.39
C PRO A 591 18.72 -8.14 -3.84
N MET A 592 18.87 -9.32 -3.26
CA MET A 592 17.95 -10.43 -3.47
C MET A 592 17.31 -10.75 -2.13
N ILE A 593 15.98 -10.70 -2.11
CA ILE A 593 15.20 -10.76 -0.89
C ILE A 593 14.46 -12.09 -0.88
N VAL A 594 15.10 -13.10 -0.29
CA VAL A 594 14.53 -14.43 -0.08
C VAL A 594 14.78 -14.82 1.38
N PRO A 595 13.75 -15.20 2.15
CA PRO A 595 13.92 -15.62 3.53
C PRO A 595 14.66 -16.97 3.60
N THR A 596 15.62 -17.09 4.51
CA THR A 596 16.25 -18.38 4.86
C THR A 596 16.20 -18.59 6.37
N GLU A 597 16.48 -19.80 6.86
CA GLU A 597 16.42 -20.13 8.30
C GLU A 597 17.16 -19.10 9.20
N ALA A 598 18.35 -18.69 8.77
CA ALA A 598 19.19 -17.69 9.45
C ALA A 598 18.92 -16.23 9.04
N LYS A 599 18.10 -15.98 8.01
CA LYS A 599 17.83 -14.66 7.42
C LYS A 599 16.33 -14.44 7.17
N ASN A 600 15.52 -14.79 8.16
CA ASN A 600 14.05 -14.66 8.13
C ASN A 600 13.53 -13.61 9.11
N HIS A 601 14.33 -12.61 9.52
CA HIS A 601 13.91 -11.59 10.48
C HIS A 601 13.79 -10.19 9.85
N GLN A 602 12.87 -9.37 10.36
CA GLN A 602 12.52 -8.08 9.74
C GLN A 602 13.73 -7.16 9.47
N GLY A 603 14.69 -7.05 10.40
CA GLY A 603 15.88 -6.20 10.22
C GLY A 603 16.78 -6.64 9.07
N TRP A 604 16.83 -7.94 8.72
CA TRP A 604 17.55 -8.39 7.53
C TRP A 604 16.81 -7.94 6.26
N LEU A 605 15.49 -8.16 6.22
CA LEU A 605 14.62 -7.69 5.13
C LEU A 605 14.76 -6.18 4.92
N GLY A 606 14.68 -5.38 6.00
CA GLY A 606 14.85 -3.92 5.94
C GLY A 606 16.23 -3.51 5.45
N SER A 607 17.29 -4.23 5.81
CA SER A 607 18.65 -3.96 5.30
C SER A 607 18.77 -4.18 3.78
N MET A 608 18.02 -5.16 3.24
CA MET A 608 17.95 -5.40 1.81
C MET A 608 17.04 -4.38 1.12
N MET A 609 15.86 -4.08 1.68
CA MET A 609 14.99 -3.02 1.15
C MET A 609 15.72 -1.67 1.08
N ARG A 610 16.52 -1.32 2.09
CA ARG A 610 17.40 -0.15 2.09
C ARG A 610 18.37 -0.13 0.91
N GLN A 611 19.05 -1.23 0.64
CA GLN A 611 19.93 -1.37 -0.53
C GLN A 611 19.15 -1.26 -1.86
N GLN A 612 17.96 -1.85 -1.95
CA GLN A 612 17.09 -1.76 -3.13
C GLN A 612 16.68 -0.32 -3.40
N LEU A 613 16.17 0.38 -2.39
CA LEU A 613 15.69 1.75 -2.49
C LEU A 613 16.81 2.75 -2.79
N MET A 614 17.98 2.60 -2.15
CA MET A 614 19.17 3.41 -2.44
C MET A 614 19.64 3.26 -3.90
N ILE A 615 19.60 2.05 -4.46
CA ILE A 615 19.99 1.80 -5.86
C ILE A 615 18.91 2.25 -6.85
N LYS A 616 17.63 2.09 -6.51
CA LYS A 616 16.50 2.64 -7.28
C LYS A 616 16.40 4.17 -7.19
N GLY A 617 17.21 4.83 -6.36
CA GLY A 617 17.17 6.30 -6.14
C GLY A 617 15.92 6.78 -5.40
N LYS A 618 15.21 5.88 -4.70
CA LYS A 618 13.99 6.17 -3.94
C LYS A 618 14.28 6.76 -2.55
N ILE A 619 15.40 6.36 -1.94
CA ILE A 619 15.92 6.97 -0.71
C ILE A 619 17.36 7.43 -0.93
N THR A 620 17.80 8.37 -0.10
CA THR A 620 19.16 8.94 -0.10
C THR A 620 19.69 8.95 1.32
N TYR A 621 21.00 8.79 1.50
CA TYR A 621 21.63 8.80 2.83
C TYR A 621 22.27 10.16 3.06
N ARG A 622 21.73 10.94 3.98
CA ARG A 622 22.03 12.38 4.09
C ARG A 622 22.45 12.77 5.49
N MET A 623 23.22 13.83 5.57
CA MET A 623 23.55 14.56 6.78
C MET A 623 22.88 15.93 6.70
N ILE A 624 22.00 16.22 7.64
CA ILE A 624 21.38 17.53 7.80
C ILE A 624 21.77 18.15 9.14
N VAL A 625 21.87 19.47 9.17
CA VAL A 625 22.14 20.25 10.38
C VAL A 625 21.09 21.33 10.51
N PHE A 626 20.37 21.32 11.63
CA PHE A 626 19.53 22.43 12.03
C PHE A 626 20.27 23.28 13.07
N GLN A 627 20.11 24.60 13.02
CA GLN A 627 20.58 25.53 14.05
C GLN A 627 19.39 26.26 14.67
N LYS A 628 19.35 26.35 16.00
CA LYS A 628 18.32 27.12 16.69
C LYS A 628 18.61 28.61 16.55
N GLN A 629 17.66 29.39 16.03
CA GLN A 629 17.83 30.83 15.86
C GLN A 629 18.15 31.51 17.20
N GLY A 630 19.23 32.27 17.25
CA GLY A 630 19.49 33.18 18.37
C GLY A 630 18.50 34.35 18.33
N SER A 631 17.76 34.53 19.42
CA SER A 631 16.79 35.60 19.72
C SER A 631 16.90 36.91 18.91
N LYS A 632 16.32 36.90 17.71
CA LYS A 632 15.69 38.10 17.14
C LYS A 632 14.42 38.39 17.92
N SER A 633 14.04 39.66 18.00
CA SER A 633 12.73 40.10 18.50
C SER A 633 11.62 39.73 17.51
N VAL A 634 11.31 38.44 17.43
CA VAL A 634 9.93 38.01 17.19
C VAL A 634 9.14 38.63 18.34
N GLU A 635 8.20 39.55 18.03
CA GLU A 635 7.21 39.96 19.02
C GLU A 635 6.63 38.69 19.61
N THR A 636 6.68 38.57 20.95
CA THR A 636 6.42 37.29 21.61
C THR A 636 4.99 36.84 21.34
N MET A 637 4.83 36.03 20.28
CA MET A 637 3.72 35.10 20.14
C MET A 637 3.76 34.27 21.41
N LYS A 638 2.88 34.62 22.34
CA LYS A 638 2.59 33.83 23.53
C LYS A 638 1.90 32.56 23.07
N PHE A 639 2.66 31.64 22.51
CA PHE A 639 2.35 30.24 22.61
C PHE A 639 2.34 29.93 24.11
N VAL A 640 1.12 29.92 24.66
CA VAL A 640 0.89 29.57 26.05
C VAL A 640 1.27 28.11 26.19
N ASP A 641 2.48 27.88 26.69
CA ASP A 641 3.05 26.56 26.95
C ASP A 641 2.42 25.98 28.22
N GLU A 642 1.10 25.78 28.17
CA GLU A 642 0.38 24.91 29.09
C GLU A 642 0.26 23.52 28.45
N GLN A 643 0.50 22.47 29.23
CA GLN A 643 0.18 21.09 28.89
C GLN A 643 -1.35 20.85 28.93
N ASN A 644 -2.12 21.74 28.32
CA ASN A 644 -3.54 21.50 28.09
C ASN A 644 -3.66 20.58 26.88
N SER A 645 -4.27 19.41 27.10
CA SER A 645 -4.94 18.69 26.01
C SER A 645 -5.77 19.69 25.20
N CYS A 646 -5.64 19.66 23.87
CA CYS A 646 -6.49 20.45 22.98
C CYS A 646 -7.93 20.33 23.46
N ALA A 647 -8.61 21.47 23.69
CA ALA A 647 -9.95 21.45 24.25
C ALA A 647 -10.84 20.52 23.40
N SER A 648 -11.41 19.51 24.04
CA SER A 648 -12.27 18.55 23.37
C SER A 648 -13.70 19.07 23.32
N VAL A 649 -14.41 18.77 22.23
CA VAL A 649 -15.87 18.92 22.19
C VAL A 649 -16.48 18.00 23.27
N PRO A 650 -17.30 18.52 24.20
CA PRO A 650 -17.88 17.72 25.27
C PRO A 650 -18.81 16.62 24.76
N THR A 651 -18.69 15.42 25.32
CA THR A 651 -19.56 14.27 25.05
C THR A 651 -20.65 14.13 26.11
N VAL A 652 -21.86 13.76 25.71
CA VAL A 652 -22.99 13.50 26.62
C VAL A 652 -22.64 12.41 27.64
N SER A 653 -22.73 12.75 28.93
CA SER A 653 -22.53 11.79 30.03
C SER A 653 -23.80 10.95 30.30
N PRO A 654 -23.69 9.74 30.87
CA PRO A 654 -24.85 8.92 31.20
C PRO A 654 -25.86 9.65 32.10
N GLY A 655 -27.06 9.91 31.58
CA GLY A 655 -28.13 10.63 32.28
C GLY A 655 -28.23 12.13 32.00
N GLN A 656 -27.33 12.72 31.21
CA GLN A 656 -27.40 14.11 30.75
C GLN A 656 -28.34 14.23 29.53
N GLU A 657 -29.15 15.29 29.46
CA GLU A 657 -30.00 15.51 28.28
C GLU A 657 -29.16 15.92 27.06
N VAL A 658 -29.55 15.40 25.90
CA VAL A 658 -28.97 15.75 24.59
C VAL A 658 -29.55 17.07 24.11
N LEU A 659 -28.73 17.88 23.44
CA LEU A 659 -29.14 19.15 22.85
C LEU A 659 -30.28 18.97 21.83
N LYS A 660 -31.39 19.65 22.10
CA LYS A 660 -32.52 19.75 21.17
C LYS A 660 -32.30 20.97 20.29
N ILE A 661 -32.01 20.74 19.01
CA ILE A 661 -31.91 21.79 18.00
C ILE A 661 -33.10 21.73 17.04
N ASP A 662 -33.50 22.88 16.50
CA ASP A 662 -34.26 22.90 15.25
C ASP A 662 -33.36 22.37 14.12
N PRO A 663 -33.86 21.51 13.21
CA PRO A 663 -33.04 20.98 12.14
C PRO A 663 -32.45 22.08 11.26
N ILE A 664 -31.14 22.02 11.03
CA ILE A 664 -30.45 22.88 10.07
C ILE A 664 -30.78 22.36 8.67
N TYR A 665 -31.41 23.18 7.84
CA TYR A 665 -31.82 22.79 6.49
C TYR A 665 -30.78 23.17 5.43
N ALA A 666 -30.68 22.35 4.39
CA ALA A 666 -29.82 22.59 3.24
C ALA A 666 -30.38 23.71 2.34
N GLU A 667 -30.21 24.97 2.72
CA GLU A 667 -30.71 26.12 1.98
C GLU A 667 -29.65 27.18 1.70
N HIS A 668 -29.65 27.75 0.49
CA HIS A 668 -28.86 28.94 0.23
C HIS A 668 -29.61 30.16 0.78
N LYS A 669 -28.91 31.06 1.46
CA LYS A 669 -29.49 32.31 1.98
C LYS A 669 -29.02 33.53 1.20
N THR A 670 -29.76 34.63 1.28
CA THR A 670 -29.39 35.93 0.69
C THR A 670 -28.11 36.55 1.26
N GLY A 671 -27.66 36.13 2.45
CA GLY A 671 -26.58 36.77 3.19
C GLY A 671 -26.96 38.12 3.80
N ALA A 672 -28.24 38.33 4.14
CA ALA A 672 -28.74 39.54 4.76
C ALA A 672 -28.96 39.34 6.28
N ASP A 673 -28.94 40.44 7.05
CA ASP A 673 -29.18 40.46 8.50
C ASP A 673 -28.33 39.44 9.30
N LYS A 674 -28.75 39.02 10.50
CA LYS A 674 -28.00 38.05 11.33
C LYS A 674 -28.37 36.59 11.04
N THR A 675 -29.48 36.33 10.34
CA THR A 675 -30.04 34.99 10.06
C THR A 675 -29.67 34.42 8.69
N GLY A 676 -28.87 35.15 7.90
CA GLY A 676 -28.67 34.93 6.47
C GLY A 676 -29.81 35.51 5.61
N GLY A 677 -30.94 35.84 6.20
CA GLY A 677 -32.09 36.44 5.54
C GLY A 677 -32.92 35.41 4.78
N SER A 678 -33.41 35.81 3.59
CA SER A 678 -34.36 35.00 2.82
C SER A 678 -33.69 33.79 2.15
N SER A 679 -34.46 32.72 2.02
CA SER A 679 -34.05 31.51 1.30
C SER A 679 -33.95 31.78 -0.21
N MET A 680 -32.94 31.20 -0.86
CA MET A 680 -32.66 31.31 -2.29
C MET A 680 -32.59 29.91 -2.92
N LYS A 681 -33.10 29.78 -4.14
CA LYS A 681 -33.07 28.53 -4.89
C LYS A 681 -31.66 28.10 -5.33
N CYS A 682 -30.73 29.06 -5.44
CA CYS A 682 -29.45 28.89 -6.11
C CYS A 682 -28.34 29.59 -5.32
N ILE A 683 -27.09 29.11 -5.41
CA ILE A 683 -25.99 29.63 -4.59
C ILE A 683 -25.65 31.09 -4.92
N SER A 684 -25.86 31.49 -6.16
CA SER A 684 -25.75 32.86 -6.66
C SER A 684 -26.73 33.10 -7.80
N GLY A 685 -26.77 34.32 -8.33
CA GLY A 685 -27.49 34.60 -9.58
C GLY A 685 -26.93 33.87 -10.81
N TRP A 686 -25.71 33.32 -10.72
CA TRP A 686 -25.01 32.66 -11.83
C TRP A 686 -25.11 31.14 -11.83
N TYR A 687 -25.31 30.49 -10.67
CA TYR A 687 -25.20 29.05 -10.53
C TYR A 687 -26.21 28.46 -9.54
N CYS A 688 -26.80 27.32 -9.90
CA CYS A 688 -27.61 26.46 -9.03
C CYS A 688 -26.91 25.10 -8.87
N CYS A 689 -26.65 24.68 -7.63
CA CYS A 689 -25.94 23.43 -7.29
C CYS A 689 -26.92 22.27 -7.02
N GLY A 690 -26.43 21.14 -6.50
CA GLY A 690 -27.22 19.94 -6.21
C GLY A 690 -27.38 18.98 -7.38
N MET A 691 -26.63 19.14 -8.48
CA MET A 691 -26.79 18.31 -9.69
C MET A 691 -25.84 17.11 -9.76
N GLY A 692 -24.99 16.89 -8.75
CA GLY A 692 -23.96 15.83 -8.74
C GLY A 692 -24.45 14.44 -9.17
N TYR A 693 -25.47 13.90 -8.50
CA TYR A 693 -26.03 12.58 -8.84
C TYR A 693 -26.60 12.52 -10.26
N THR A 694 -27.39 13.52 -10.65
CA THR A 694 -28.02 13.60 -11.98
C THR A 694 -26.98 13.67 -13.09
N TRP A 695 -25.91 14.43 -12.87
CA TRP A 695 -24.78 14.54 -13.80
C TRP A 695 -24.04 13.20 -13.94
N TRP A 696 -23.75 12.51 -12.83
CA TRP A 696 -23.10 11.20 -12.86
C TRP A 696 -23.95 10.15 -13.60
N GLU A 697 -25.26 10.08 -13.34
CA GLU A 697 -26.16 9.13 -14.01
C GLU A 697 -26.24 9.38 -15.52
N ASN A 698 -26.34 10.66 -15.93
CA ASN A 698 -26.34 11.04 -17.34
C ASN A 698 -25.06 10.59 -18.07
N ILE A 699 -23.89 10.72 -17.43
CA ILE A 699 -22.63 10.25 -18.01
C ILE A 699 -22.50 8.74 -17.94
N ASN A 700 -22.91 8.09 -16.86
CA ASN A 700 -22.87 6.63 -16.75
C ASN A 700 -23.77 5.95 -17.80
N LYS A 701 -24.93 6.56 -18.12
CA LYS A 701 -25.83 6.12 -19.21
C LYS A 701 -25.24 6.29 -20.60
N ASN A 702 -24.51 7.38 -20.86
CA ASN A 702 -23.98 7.74 -22.18
C ASN A 702 -22.48 7.41 -22.35
N ARG A 703 -21.90 6.60 -21.45
CA ARG A 703 -20.46 6.33 -21.39
C ARG A 703 -19.98 5.44 -22.54
N THR A 704 -19.08 5.96 -23.37
CA THR A 704 -18.39 5.19 -24.42
C THR A 704 -17.09 4.54 -23.95
N HIS A 705 -16.41 5.11 -22.96
CA HIS A 705 -15.10 4.65 -22.46
C HIS A 705 -15.18 3.97 -21.09
N ASN A 706 -14.75 2.70 -21.02
CA ASN A 706 -14.96 1.81 -19.86
C ASN A 706 -13.68 1.48 -19.05
N THR A 707 -12.59 2.23 -19.26
CA THR A 707 -11.33 2.05 -18.53
C THR A 707 -11.50 2.26 -17.02
N ARG A 708 -11.31 1.19 -16.23
CA ARG A 708 -11.76 1.08 -14.83
C ARG A 708 -11.20 2.19 -13.92
N TYR A 709 -9.94 2.58 -14.06
CA TYR A 709 -9.31 3.60 -13.21
C TYR A 709 -9.75 5.04 -13.54
N LEU A 710 -10.40 5.27 -14.68
CA LEU A 710 -10.98 6.58 -15.06
C LEU A 710 -12.49 6.67 -14.73
N LYS A 711 -13.07 5.64 -14.10
CA LYS A 711 -14.47 5.65 -13.68
C LYS A 711 -14.58 6.06 -12.21
N LEU A 712 -14.91 7.33 -11.98
CA LEU A 712 -15.26 7.83 -10.65
C LEU A 712 -16.53 7.13 -10.12
N ASP A 713 -16.49 6.76 -8.84
CA ASP A 713 -17.57 6.09 -8.10
C ASP A 713 -18.78 7.05 -7.94
N LYS A 714 -20.01 6.52 -8.02
CA LYS A 714 -21.24 7.30 -7.83
C LYS A 714 -21.28 7.99 -6.47
N LYS A 715 -20.70 7.36 -5.43
CA LYS A 715 -20.67 7.91 -4.06
C LYS A 715 -19.87 9.22 -3.92
N LEU A 716 -19.01 9.54 -4.89
CA LEU A 716 -18.26 10.80 -4.92
C LEU A 716 -19.08 11.96 -5.49
N PHE A 717 -20.36 11.78 -5.82
CA PHE A 717 -21.21 12.82 -6.40
C PHE A 717 -22.45 13.00 -5.53
N GLY A 718 -22.82 14.25 -5.25
CA GLY A 718 -23.96 14.58 -4.41
C GLY A 718 -24.29 16.06 -4.42
N ASN A 719 -25.04 16.50 -3.41
CA ASN A 719 -25.26 17.90 -3.08
C ASN A 719 -24.45 18.22 -1.82
N TYR A 720 -23.55 19.20 -1.88
CA TYR A 720 -22.66 19.49 -0.75
C TYR A 720 -23.42 20.08 0.45
N MET A 721 -24.51 20.83 0.22
CA MET A 721 -25.34 21.41 1.28
C MET A 721 -26.07 20.33 2.07
N ASP A 722 -26.67 19.35 1.39
CA ASP A 722 -27.31 18.19 2.04
C ASP A 722 -26.30 17.46 2.93
N LYS A 723 -25.07 17.28 2.45
CA LYS A 723 -24.00 16.64 3.23
C LYS A 723 -23.53 17.44 4.42
N MET A 724 -23.29 18.73 4.28
CA MET A 724 -22.87 19.56 5.41
C MET A 724 -23.95 19.63 6.49
N THR A 725 -25.22 19.76 6.10
CA THR A 725 -26.34 19.76 7.07
C THR A 725 -26.62 18.39 7.68
N GLU A 726 -26.46 17.28 6.94
CA GLU A 726 -26.48 15.91 7.50
C GLU A 726 -25.46 15.77 8.64
N HIS A 727 -24.23 16.21 8.41
CA HIS A 727 -23.15 16.12 9.39
C HIS A 727 -23.29 17.13 10.55
N LEU A 728 -23.74 18.36 10.30
CA LEU A 728 -24.03 19.34 11.36
C LEU A 728 -25.15 18.87 12.29
N ASN A 729 -26.30 18.46 11.74
CA ASN A 729 -27.42 17.97 12.55
C ASN A 729 -27.02 16.76 13.40
N LYS A 730 -26.22 15.86 12.83
CA LYS A 730 -25.65 14.71 13.57
C LYS A 730 -24.68 15.14 14.66
N PHE A 731 -23.82 16.12 14.39
CA PHE A 731 -22.85 16.66 15.36
C PHE A 731 -23.57 17.32 16.54
N TYR A 732 -24.46 18.30 16.28
CA TYR A 732 -25.24 18.98 17.31
C TYR A 732 -26.16 18.03 18.10
N GLY A 733 -26.81 17.09 17.43
CA GLY A 733 -27.64 16.05 18.05
C GLY A 733 -26.88 14.99 18.87
N GLN A 734 -25.57 15.17 19.09
CA GLN A 734 -24.73 14.35 19.97
C GLN A 734 -24.11 15.17 21.12
N LEU A 735 -24.41 16.46 21.22
CA LEU A 735 -23.88 17.35 22.25
C LEU A 735 -24.77 17.41 23.50
N PRO A 736 -24.22 17.78 24.67
CA PRO A 736 -25.01 18.08 25.86
C PRO A 736 -25.95 19.27 25.70
N SER A 737 -27.10 19.26 26.37
CA SER A 737 -28.11 20.33 26.29
C SER A 737 -27.66 21.69 26.84
N ASP A 738 -26.63 21.71 27.69
CA ASP A 738 -26.03 22.89 28.33
C ASP A 738 -24.77 23.42 27.60
N ILE A 739 -24.44 22.86 26.42
CA ILE A 739 -23.27 23.26 25.65
C ILE A 739 -23.31 24.72 25.21
N THR A 740 -22.16 25.39 25.30
CA THR A 740 -21.86 26.61 24.55
C THR A 740 -20.67 26.33 23.64
N GLY A 741 -20.70 26.86 22.41
CA GLY A 741 -19.70 26.54 21.40
C GLY A 741 -19.62 27.61 20.31
N LYS A 742 -18.58 27.49 19.48
CA LYS A 742 -18.27 28.46 18.41
C LYS A 742 -18.20 27.77 17.05
N PHE A 743 -18.84 28.39 16.07
CA PHE A 743 -18.74 28.07 14.65
C PHE A 743 -17.91 29.16 13.96
N LEU A 744 -16.84 28.81 13.26
CA LEU A 744 -16.01 29.75 12.51
C LEU A 744 -16.28 29.66 11.00
N ASP A 745 -16.71 30.76 10.39
CA ASP A 745 -16.80 30.92 8.94
C ASP A 745 -15.57 31.67 8.40
N ILE A 746 -14.73 30.94 7.68
CA ILE A 746 -13.47 31.43 7.11
C ILE A 746 -13.77 32.01 5.73
N GLY A 747 -13.46 33.30 5.54
CA GLY A 747 -13.81 34.15 4.40
C GLY A 747 -15.25 34.70 4.43
N GLY A 748 -15.90 34.67 5.60
CA GLY A 748 -17.32 34.99 5.75
C GLY A 748 -17.72 36.46 5.56
N THR A 749 -16.79 37.41 5.39
CA THR A 749 -17.18 38.84 5.21
C THR A 749 -17.61 39.19 3.79
N GLY A 750 -17.11 38.43 2.80
CA GLY A 750 -17.38 38.60 1.39
C GLY A 750 -16.63 39.80 0.78
N SER A 751 -15.89 39.56 -0.31
CA SER A 751 -15.06 40.60 -0.92
C SER A 751 -15.88 41.71 -1.57
N VAL A 752 -15.67 42.97 -1.14
CA VAL A 752 -16.35 44.14 -1.71
C VAL A 752 -15.98 44.41 -3.18
N SER A 753 -14.81 43.96 -3.65
CA SER A 753 -14.42 44.07 -5.07
C SER A 753 -15.20 43.13 -5.99
N SER A 754 -15.86 42.10 -5.45
CA SER A 754 -16.81 41.25 -6.19
C SER A 754 -18.22 41.87 -6.35
N GLY A 755 -18.45 43.07 -5.79
CA GLY A 755 -19.73 43.78 -5.85
C GLY A 755 -20.76 43.34 -4.81
N MET A 756 -20.41 42.44 -3.89
CA MET A 756 -21.26 42.08 -2.76
C MET A 756 -21.38 43.25 -1.76
N ARG A 757 -22.58 43.48 -1.22
CA ARG A 757 -22.79 44.46 -0.15
C ARG A 757 -22.20 43.90 1.15
N LYS A 758 -21.52 44.76 1.92
CA LYS A 758 -20.86 44.41 3.20
C LYS A 758 -21.79 43.60 4.12
N VAL A 759 -21.16 42.61 4.80
CA VAL A 759 -21.71 41.71 5.84
C VAL A 759 -22.59 40.58 5.28
N THR A 760 -21.99 39.41 5.05
CA THR A 760 -22.68 38.23 4.48
C THR A 760 -22.82 37.06 5.46
N SER A 761 -23.86 37.08 6.29
CA SER A 761 -24.29 35.99 7.18
C SER A 761 -24.85 34.74 6.46
N LYS A 762 -24.42 34.48 5.22
CA LYS A 762 -25.05 33.52 4.31
C LYS A 762 -25.10 32.09 4.86
N PHE A 763 -24.10 31.71 5.65
CA PHE A 763 -24.01 30.42 6.32
C PHE A 763 -24.21 30.53 7.84
N SER A 764 -24.71 31.65 8.40
CA SER A 764 -24.91 31.76 9.85
C SER A 764 -25.90 30.74 10.41
N HIS A 765 -26.91 30.36 9.61
CA HIS A 765 -27.82 29.27 9.95
C HIS A 765 -27.14 27.90 10.13
N PHE A 766 -25.90 27.69 9.65
CA PHE A 766 -25.11 26.49 9.92
C PHE A 766 -24.53 26.44 11.34
N SER A 767 -24.41 27.56 12.06
CA SER A 767 -23.95 27.53 13.46
C SER A 767 -24.98 26.93 14.41
N GLY A 768 -26.26 26.91 14.01
CA GLY A 768 -27.37 26.41 14.81
C GLY A 768 -27.38 27.05 16.21
N PRO A 769 -27.09 26.27 17.27
CA PRO A 769 -27.04 26.76 18.65
C PRO A 769 -25.75 27.51 19.03
N PHE A 770 -24.72 27.51 18.18
CA PHE A 770 -23.40 28.08 18.48
C PHE A 770 -23.25 29.54 18.05
N ASP A 771 -22.36 30.25 18.76
CA ASP A 771 -21.91 31.58 18.37
C ASP A 771 -21.24 31.51 17.00
N TYR A 772 -21.76 32.28 16.05
CA TYR A 772 -21.16 32.45 14.73
C TYR A 772 -20.03 33.49 14.80
N TRP A 773 -18.84 33.06 14.42
CA TRP A 773 -17.62 33.84 14.31
C TRP A 773 -17.16 33.86 12.85
N VAL A 774 -16.45 34.92 12.46
CA VAL A 774 -15.89 35.05 11.12
C VAL A 774 -14.37 35.20 11.20
N LEU A 775 -13.63 34.68 10.23
CA LEU A 775 -12.22 34.97 10.02
C LEU A 775 -11.99 35.43 8.59
N ASP A 776 -11.39 36.60 8.39
CA ASP A 776 -11.17 37.14 7.05
C ASP A 776 -9.96 38.09 7.01
N ALA A 777 -9.33 38.19 5.85
CA ALA A 777 -8.22 39.11 5.59
C ALA A 777 -8.69 40.46 5.03
N ASP A 778 -9.96 40.59 4.61
CA ASP A 778 -10.54 41.87 4.18
C ASP A 778 -10.71 42.82 5.38
N ASP A 779 -10.32 44.08 5.22
CA ASP A 779 -10.50 45.17 6.20
C ASP A 779 -11.95 45.28 6.72
N ALA A 780 -12.94 44.79 5.97
CA ALA A 780 -14.33 44.67 6.39
C ALA A 780 -14.51 43.91 7.71
N ALA A 781 -13.68 42.89 8.00
CA ALA A 781 -13.73 42.12 9.25
C ALA A 781 -13.56 43.01 10.50
N LYS A 782 -12.77 44.10 10.42
CA LYS A 782 -12.59 45.07 11.51
C LYS A 782 -13.90 45.79 11.92
N SER A 783 -14.94 45.69 11.09
CA SER A 783 -16.25 46.30 11.30
C SER A 783 -17.38 45.29 11.56
N VAL A 784 -17.06 44.03 11.85
CA VAL A 784 -18.01 42.94 12.12
C VAL A 784 -17.83 42.43 13.55
N ASP A 785 -18.93 42.36 14.32
CA ASP A 785 -18.94 41.74 15.64
C ASP A 785 -18.55 40.24 15.53
N ASN A 786 -17.73 39.73 16.46
CA ASN A 786 -17.20 38.36 16.44
C ASN A 786 -16.36 37.99 15.19
N ALA A 787 -15.64 38.96 14.60
CA ALA A 787 -14.72 38.70 13.50
C ALA A 787 -13.23 38.76 13.90
N LEU A 788 -12.43 37.89 13.30
CA LEU A 788 -10.98 37.83 13.37
C LEU A 788 -10.40 38.38 12.05
N HIS A 789 -9.69 39.51 12.12
CA HIS A 789 -9.05 40.11 10.95
C HIS A 789 -7.60 39.62 10.79
N CYS A 790 -7.38 38.63 9.93
CA CYS A 790 -6.09 37.95 9.70
C CYS A 790 -6.11 37.11 8.40
N ASP A 791 -4.95 36.71 7.89
CA ASP A 791 -4.85 35.70 6.83
C ASP A 791 -5.09 34.30 7.44
N MET A 792 -5.90 33.46 6.80
CA MET A 792 -6.11 32.08 7.27
C MET A 792 -4.82 31.24 7.25
N SER A 793 -3.82 31.62 6.47
CA SER A 793 -2.51 30.96 6.42
C SER A 793 -1.58 31.33 7.60
N ASP A 794 -1.93 32.37 8.36
CA ASP A 794 -1.17 32.91 9.50
C ASP A 794 -2.09 33.81 10.37
N CYS A 795 -2.87 33.20 11.28
CA CYS A 795 -3.83 33.91 12.13
C CYS A 795 -3.51 33.78 13.63
N PRO A 796 -2.48 34.48 14.15
CA PRO A 796 -2.08 34.39 15.56
C PRO A 796 -3.13 34.95 16.54
N ILE A 797 -4.14 35.68 16.07
CA ILE A 797 -5.26 36.17 16.89
C ILE A 797 -6.34 35.12 17.14
N ALA A 798 -6.42 34.07 16.31
CA ALA A 798 -7.28 32.92 16.57
C ALA A 798 -6.60 32.01 17.59
N ARG A 799 -7.28 31.62 18.66
CA ARG A 799 -6.65 30.78 19.71
C ARG A 799 -6.69 29.30 19.34
N ASP A 800 -5.69 28.57 19.81
CA ASP A 800 -5.61 27.12 19.69
C ASP A 800 -6.86 26.46 20.29
N CYS A 801 -7.44 25.50 19.57
CA CYS A 801 -8.59 24.71 20.01
C CYS A 801 -9.79 25.55 20.51
N GLU A 802 -10.03 26.70 19.88
CA GLU A 802 -11.13 27.61 20.23
C GLU A 802 -12.47 27.21 19.61
N PHE A 803 -12.47 26.61 18.41
CA PHE A 803 -13.68 26.43 17.60
C PHE A 803 -14.14 24.98 17.55
N ASP A 804 -15.43 24.77 17.85
CA ASP A 804 -16.09 23.47 17.81
C ASP A 804 -16.42 23.05 16.37
N VAL A 805 -16.68 24.04 15.50
CA VAL A 805 -16.86 23.85 14.05
C VAL A 805 -16.02 24.88 13.30
N THR A 806 -15.25 24.44 12.30
CA THR A 806 -14.57 25.30 11.32
C THR A 806 -15.13 25.06 9.92
N PHE A 807 -15.42 26.13 9.19
CA PHE A 807 -16.08 26.09 7.88
C PHE A 807 -15.43 27.07 6.92
N SER A 808 -15.39 26.73 5.62
CA SER A 808 -15.07 27.70 4.56
C SER A 808 -15.80 27.36 3.26
N HIS A 809 -16.22 28.38 2.52
CA HIS A 809 -16.84 28.19 1.20
C HIS A 809 -16.22 29.09 0.14
N THR A 810 -15.53 28.48 -0.84
CA THR A 810 -14.84 29.16 -1.95
C THR A 810 -13.92 30.27 -1.45
N VAL A 811 -12.83 29.85 -0.79
CA VAL A 811 -11.85 30.70 -0.08
C VAL A 811 -10.44 30.11 -0.16
N LEU A 812 -10.29 28.80 0.10
CA LEU A 812 -8.98 28.16 0.16
C LEU A 812 -8.25 28.12 -1.19
N GLU A 813 -8.98 28.21 -2.31
CA GLU A 813 -8.42 28.41 -3.66
C GLU A 813 -7.65 29.73 -3.81
N HIS A 814 -7.98 30.75 -3.02
CA HIS A 814 -7.31 32.04 -3.05
C HIS A 814 -6.00 32.02 -2.25
N THR A 815 -5.75 30.99 -1.43
CA THR A 815 -4.51 30.90 -0.64
C THR A 815 -3.33 30.43 -1.50
N PRO A 816 -2.17 31.12 -1.48
CA PRO A 816 -0.98 30.66 -2.22
C PRO A 816 -0.27 29.48 -1.53
N TYR A 817 -0.59 29.22 -0.26
CA TYR A 817 0.00 28.16 0.56
C TYR A 817 -1.08 27.38 1.31
N PRO A 818 -1.97 26.62 0.62
CA PRO A 818 -3.14 26.00 1.23
C PRO A 818 -2.80 25.03 2.37
N TRP A 819 -1.61 24.43 2.37
CA TRP A 819 -1.12 23.62 3.50
C TRP A 819 -1.00 24.42 4.81
N LYS A 820 -0.61 25.70 4.75
CA LYS A 820 -0.57 26.58 5.94
C LYS A 820 -1.98 26.93 6.43
N ALA A 821 -2.88 27.25 5.51
CA ALA A 821 -4.30 27.45 5.83
C ALA A 821 -4.91 26.22 6.53
N PHE A 822 -4.63 25.02 6.02
CA PHE A 822 -5.04 23.78 6.67
C PHE A 822 -4.32 23.51 8.01
N ASP A 823 -3.05 23.94 8.19
CA ASP A 823 -2.37 23.87 9.49
C ASP A 823 -3.08 24.75 10.55
N GLU A 824 -3.49 25.96 10.16
CA GLU A 824 -4.22 26.89 11.03
C GLU A 824 -5.62 26.39 11.35
N ILE A 825 -6.37 25.86 10.38
CA ILE A 825 -7.63 25.12 10.61
C ILE A 825 -7.40 24.02 11.64
N ALA A 826 -6.34 23.22 11.50
CA ALA A 826 -6.01 22.15 12.43
C ALA A 826 -5.64 22.67 13.83
N ARG A 827 -4.97 23.80 13.94
CA ARG A 827 -4.61 24.44 15.22
C ARG A 827 -5.84 24.95 15.98
N ILE A 828 -6.72 25.68 15.29
CA ILE A 828 -7.84 26.40 15.92
C ILE A 828 -9.09 25.54 16.17
N THR A 829 -9.24 24.41 15.46
CA THR A 829 -10.34 23.45 15.69
C THR A 829 -10.09 22.64 16.97
N LYS A 830 -11.12 22.43 17.79
CA LYS A 830 -11.14 21.55 18.97
C LYS A 830 -10.96 20.07 18.61
N THR A 831 -10.41 19.25 19.51
CA THR A 831 -10.44 17.78 19.33
C THR A 831 -11.89 17.28 19.41
N GLY A 832 -12.29 16.37 18.53
CA GLY A 832 -13.70 16.04 18.29
C GLY A 832 -14.49 17.12 17.54
N GLY A 833 -13.89 18.27 17.22
CA GLY A 833 -14.51 19.34 16.44
C GLY A 833 -14.65 19.01 14.97
N LEU A 834 -15.71 19.53 14.35
CA LEU A 834 -16.07 19.30 12.96
C LEU A 834 -15.35 20.33 12.06
N THR A 835 -14.86 19.90 10.90
CA THR A 835 -14.31 20.81 9.88
C THR A 835 -14.92 20.52 8.51
N MET A 836 -15.23 21.57 7.74
CA MET A 836 -16.04 21.48 6.53
C MET A 836 -15.64 22.53 5.49
N HIS A 837 -15.19 22.09 4.31
CA HIS A 837 -14.71 23.01 3.28
C HIS A 837 -15.30 22.71 1.92
N VAL A 838 -15.70 23.76 1.20
CA VAL A 838 -16.11 23.72 -0.22
C VAL A 838 -15.16 24.57 -1.04
N VAL A 839 -14.66 24.02 -2.15
CA VAL A 839 -13.64 24.65 -3.01
C VAL A 839 -13.83 24.22 -4.47
N PRO A 840 -13.35 25.00 -5.47
CA PRO A 840 -13.46 24.65 -6.87
C PRO A 840 -12.55 23.48 -7.25
N PHE A 841 -13.12 22.50 -7.96
CA PHE A 841 -12.37 21.49 -8.71
C PHE A 841 -12.19 21.90 -10.17
N SER A 842 -13.28 22.34 -10.80
CA SER A 842 -13.33 22.77 -12.18
C SER A 842 -14.26 23.98 -12.26
N TYR A 843 -13.65 25.14 -12.35
CA TYR A 843 -14.28 26.46 -12.35
C TYR A 843 -13.38 27.34 -13.25
N GLN A 844 -13.95 28.32 -13.94
CA GLN A 844 -13.16 29.33 -14.67
C GLN A 844 -12.22 30.11 -13.72
N TYR A 845 -11.43 31.06 -14.23
CA TYR A 845 -10.56 31.88 -13.39
C TYR A 845 -11.39 32.69 -12.37
N HIS A 846 -11.07 32.56 -11.07
CA HIS A 846 -11.87 33.06 -9.94
C HIS A 846 -11.10 34.16 -9.17
N ALA A 847 -10.94 35.30 -9.84
CA ALA A 847 -9.84 36.26 -9.66
C ALA A 847 -9.88 37.21 -8.43
N THR A 848 -10.42 36.81 -7.27
CA THR A 848 -10.58 37.76 -6.14
C THR A 848 -10.34 37.11 -4.77
N PRO A 849 -9.25 37.44 -4.04
CA PRO A 849 -8.17 38.37 -4.41
C PRO A 849 -7.21 37.84 -5.50
N ASP A 850 -6.98 36.53 -5.53
CA ASP A 850 -6.14 35.80 -6.49
C ASP A 850 -6.70 34.38 -6.64
N ASP A 851 -6.33 33.62 -7.68
CA ASP A 851 -6.88 32.29 -7.94
C ASP A 851 -5.76 31.25 -8.09
N ASN A 852 -5.39 30.61 -6.97
CA ASN A 852 -4.14 29.86 -6.84
C ASN A 852 -4.31 28.35 -7.00
N PHE A 853 -5.38 27.73 -6.48
CA PHE A 853 -5.51 26.27 -6.43
C PHE A 853 -6.85 25.70 -6.90
N ARG A 854 -6.80 24.45 -7.37
CA ARG A 854 -7.97 23.59 -7.63
C ARG A 854 -7.79 22.29 -6.86
N PHE A 855 -8.80 21.88 -6.11
CA PHE A 855 -8.67 20.74 -5.19
C PHE A 855 -9.49 19.55 -5.69
N SER A 856 -8.83 18.42 -5.90
CA SER A 856 -9.52 17.14 -6.03
C SER A 856 -9.98 16.64 -4.65
N HIS A 857 -10.95 15.72 -4.64
CA HIS A 857 -11.35 15.03 -3.40
C HIS A 857 -10.14 14.43 -2.65
N LYS A 858 -9.14 13.89 -3.37
CA LYS A 858 -7.92 13.35 -2.78
C LYS A 858 -7.00 14.40 -2.16
N ALA A 859 -6.86 15.57 -2.79
CA ALA A 859 -6.08 16.66 -2.22
C ALA A 859 -6.65 17.11 -0.87
N LEU A 860 -7.98 17.26 -0.76
CA LEU A 860 -8.65 17.59 0.49
C LEU A 860 -8.54 16.47 1.53
N THR A 861 -8.65 15.20 1.12
CA THR A 861 -8.45 14.05 2.01
C THR A 861 -7.06 14.09 2.65
N SER A 862 -5.99 14.18 1.85
CA SER A 862 -4.62 14.22 2.38
C SER A 862 -4.37 15.45 3.24
N LEU A 863 -4.80 16.64 2.82
CA LEU A 863 -4.61 17.88 3.58
C LEU A 863 -5.21 17.80 5.00
N LEU A 864 -6.36 17.14 5.17
CA LEU A 864 -6.98 16.91 6.47
C LEU A 864 -6.33 15.75 7.26
N GLU A 865 -6.09 14.60 6.62
CA GLU A 865 -5.55 13.41 7.29
C GLU A 865 -4.12 13.64 7.83
N ASP A 866 -3.27 14.34 7.08
CA ASP A 866 -1.91 14.74 7.48
C ASP A 866 -1.88 15.64 8.73
N ARG A 867 -3.04 16.21 9.11
CA ARG A 867 -3.21 17.17 10.20
C ARG A 867 -4.07 16.65 11.34
N GLY A 868 -4.25 15.34 11.40
CA GLY A 868 -4.93 14.68 12.52
C GLY A 868 -6.45 14.67 12.42
N PHE A 869 -7.05 14.97 11.27
CA PHE A 869 -8.48 14.74 11.07
C PHE A 869 -8.77 13.29 10.64
N SER A 870 -10.01 12.86 10.86
CA SER A 870 -10.64 11.74 10.15
C SER A 870 -11.62 12.31 9.13
N VAL A 871 -11.49 11.95 7.85
CA VAL A 871 -12.47 12.36 6.84
C VAL A 871 -13.75 11.54 6.99
N LEU A 872 -14.88 12.23 7.09
CA LEU A 872 -16.21 11.64 7.27
C LEU A 872 -16.97 11.51 5.95
N ASP A 873 -16.92 12.55 5.11
CA ASP A 873 -17.51 12.57 3.76
C ASP A 873 -16.63 13.46 2.85
N VAL A 874 -16.54 13.12 1.57
CA VAL A 874 -15.78 13.87 0.57
C VAL A 874 -16.35 13.56 -0.82
N GLY A 875 -16.54 14.59 -1.64
CA GLY A 875 -17.17 14.41 -2.93
C GLY A 875 -17.21 15.67 -3.77
N TYR A 876 -18.00 15.58 -4.84
CA TYR A 876 -18.21 16.62 -5.83
C TYR A 876 -19.69 16.97 -5.91
N ASP A 877 -19.99 18.27 -5.95
CA ASP A 877 -21.27 18.77 -6.44
C ASP A 877 -21.04 19.50 -7.77
N ILE A 878 -22.09 19.47 -8.60
CA ILE A 878 -22.13 20.05 -9.92
C ILE A 878 -23.13 21.20 -9.87
N CYS A 879 -22.68 22.40 -10.22
CA CYS A 879 -23.56 23.55 -10.35
C CYS A 879 -23.67 23.96 -11.81
N THR A 880 -24.87 24.38 -12.21
CA THR A 880 -25.22 24.73 -13.59
C THR A 880 -25.77 26.14 -13.68
N LYS A 881 -25.55 26.83 -14.81
CA LYS A 881 -26.14 28.15 -15.03
C LYS A 881 -27.67 28.05 -15.14
N PRO A 882 -28.43 28.97 -14.51
CA PRO A 882 -29.87 29.11 -14.74
C PRO A 882 -30.22 29.33 -16.21
N GLU A 883 -31.37 28.82 -16.65
CA GLU A 883 -31.82 28.93 -18.05
C GLU A 883 -31.95 30.39 -18.52
N ASN A 884 -32.34 31.31 -17.63
CA ASN A 884 -32.41 32.74 -17.93
C ASN A 884 -31.02 33.39 -18.08
N VAL A 885 -29.97 32.84 -17.45
CA VAL A 885 -28.59 33.32 -17.64
C VAL A 885 -28.06 32.79 -18.98
N LEU A 886 -28.21 31.48 -19.23
CA LEU A 886 -27.82 30.83 -20.50
C LEU A 886 -28.44 31.49 -21.75
N LYS A 887 -29.63 32.10 -21.64
CA LYS A 887 -30.30 32.78 -22.74
C LYS A 887 -29.87 34.24 -22.96
N ASN A 888 -29.47 34.95 -21.90
CA ASN A 888 -29.31 36.40 -21.93
C ASN A 888 -27.86 36.88 -21.73
N ASN A 889 -26.95 35.99 -21.34
CA ASN A 889 -25.56 36.29 -21.02
C ASN A 889 -24.60 35.51 -21.93
N VAL A 890 -23.61 36.20 -22.49
CA VAL A 890 -22.51 35.61 -23.28
C VAL A 890 -21.21 36.14 -22.70
N ASP A 891 -20.51 35.28 -21.97
CA ASP A 891 -19.34 35.64 -21.16
C ASP A 891 -18.46 34.40 -20.88
N GLU A 892 -17.39 34.58 -20.10
CA GLU A 892 -16.37 33.57 -19.81
C GLU A 892 -16.74 32.57 -18.69
N HIS A 893 -17.91 32.71 -18.04
CA HIS A 893 -18.36 31.77 -17.02
C HIS A 893 -18.71 30.42 -17.66
N PHE A 894 -18.34 29.29 -17.05
CA PHE A 894 -18.68 27.98 -17.59
C PHE A 894 -20.16 27.64 -17.37
N ASP A 895 -20.79 26.92 -18.31
CA ASP A 895 -22.20 26.50 -18.16
C ASP A 895 -22.39 25.47 -17.04
N THR A 896 -21.30 24.79 -16.67
CA THR A 896 -21.25 23.81 -15.59
C THR A 896 -19.92 23.92 -14.85
N ILE A 897 -19.98 24.04 -13.54
CA ILE A 897 -18.83 24.08 -12.63
C ILE A 897 -18.89 22.89 -11.66
N TRP A 898 -17.72 22.54 -11.11
CA TRP A 898 -17.57 21.49 -10.11
C TRP A 898 -16.98 22.08 -8.84
N LEU A 899 -17.67 21.85 -7.72
CA LEU A 899 -17.17 22.09 -6.38
C LEU A 899 -16.76 20.75 -5.77
N THR A 900 -15.57 20.66 -5.19
CA THR A 900 -15.24 19.59 -4.24
C THR A 900 -15.65 20.05 -2.85
N TYR A 901 -16.21 19.15 -2.07
CA TYR A 901 -16.40 19.35 -0.64
C TYR A 901 -15.66 18.28 0.18
N VAL A 902 -15.28 18.62 1.40
CA VAL A 902 -14.77 17.69 2.41
C VAL A 902 -15.39 18.00 3.77
N ILE A 903 -15.64 16.94 4.54
CA ILE A 903 -16.12 17.00 5.93
C ILE A 903 -15.21 16.09 6.75
N GLY A 904 -14.65 16.58 7.85
CA GLY A 904 -13.78 15.81 8.74
C GLY A 904 -14.01 16.14 10.21
N VAL A 905 -13.46 15.31 11.10
CA VAL A 905 -13.46 15.51 12.55
C VAL A 905 -12.05 15.39 13.11
N LYS A 906 -11.62 16.33 13.95
CA LYS A 906 -10.27 16.30 14.55
C LYS A 906 -10.16 15.17 15.58
N LYS A 907 -9.07 14.40 15.52
CA LYS A 907 -8.79 13.29 16.45
C LYS A 907 -8.34 13.78 17.82
#